data_AF-A0A7C5GPM2-F1
#
_entry.id   AF-A0A7C5GPM2-F1
#
_cell.length_a   1.000
_cell.length_b   1.000
_cell.length_c   1.000
_cell.angle_alpha   90.00
_cell.angle_beta   90.00
_cell.angle_gamma   90.00
#
_symmetry.space_group_name_H-M   'P 1'
#
loop_
_entity.id
_entity.type
_entity.pdbx_description
1 polymer ?
#
loop_
_entity_poly.entity_id
_entity_poly.type
_entity_poly.pdbx_seq_one_letter_code
_entity_poly.pdbx_strand_id
1 'polypeptide(L)'
;MMVTFVSQCEKKALNKTRRVLDAFANRIGSRTWQTVITNEGLQAVKKLLRKTASKNTAVSCHWARSRSRSELAWIVGNRSKFNVQGIVPVNSTRKTIMNTQWENDWRYLPLIKALAALAALFHDWGKASEFFQAKLEAQKMIGDPLRHEWISTLFLNAYVGDETDEQWLTRLIAGEFDLESLQETARKQAKKPLAKLPSAASLLAWLIVSHHRLPLPRKKDDCNDWREESAKDMSSTLKCITQQWGYENRRDEEEFLQNIERCFTYTQGLPHQSRPWLKQTRKWAKRLHDCLPLIEQAMNDGSWRLILHHARLSLMLGDHYYSSCDADSRWFSQLELYANTDRKTGDLKQKLDEHLVGVMDSALKISHLLPAFESKDNELPRAFDIKALKKKSPAAFRWQDIAVNKITTWRKTLPEKQSTANFGFFAVNMASTGKGKTFANAKIMRALSADQESLRFILALGLRTLTLQTGDEYRSRIGLDETELAVLIGSRAVLDLHNRHQQQKADEEKTNEEAGSESLETLIDNEIYYETQIPEDRLTTILANDNHHERNKKFLYAPVLTCTIDHMMAATETTRGGRYILPSLRLMSSDLVIDEIDDFDGKDLIAIGRLIHLAGMLGRKVMISSATIPPDLAEGYFNAYQTGWAVFTQTREVSNLIGCAWIDEFTTQVHSIKSSADSQRISEFSQGHQQFTDKRIHALKKEPAKRQANIIECSVSKDSSDEDRSTIEQAFFTHIQQAIVEKHDAHHLIDQVSQKQVSFGVVRVANIPPCIALT
;
A
#
# COMPACT_ATOMS: atom_id res chain seq x y z
N MET A 1 -4.15 -8.09 40.51
CA MET A 1 -4.62 -9.33 39.83
C MET A 1 -3.50 -10.36 39.82
N MET A 2 -3.79 -11.65 39.95
CA MET A 2 -2.78 -12.70 39.92
C MET A 2 -2.57 -13.21 38.49
N VAL A 3 -1.34 -13.16 37.99
CA VAL A 3 -1.00 -13.55 36.62
C VAL A 3 0.10 -14.60 36.59
N THR A 4 0.03 -15.48 35.60
CA THR A 4 1.04 -16.52 35.34
C THR A 4 1.58 -16.35 33.93
N PHE A 5 2.90 -16.24 33.79
CA PHE A 5 3.58 -16.18 32.51
C PHE A 5 4.21 -17.54 32.20
N VAL A 6 4.01 -18.05 30.99
CA VAL A 6 4.62 -19.29 30.50
C VAL A 6 5.45 -18.98 29.26
N SER A 7 6.73 -19.33 29.28
CA SER A 7 7.64 -19.13 28.15
C SER A 7 7.85 -20.43 27.37
N GLN A 8 7.76 -20.34 26.05
CA GLN A 8 8.28 -21.33 25.10
C GLN A 8 9.38 -20.71 24.22
N CYS A 9 10.06 -19.69 24.74
CA CYS A 9 11.13 -19.01 24.02
C CYS A 9 12.30 -19.97 23.75
N GLU A 10 12.94 -19.77 22.61
CA GLU A 10 14.10 -20.56 22.17
C GLU A 10 15.31 -19.64 21.91
N LYS A 11 16.51 -20.23 21.94
CA LYS A 11 17.78 -19.53 21.64
C LYS A 11 17.96 -18.26 22.50
N LYS A 12 18.52 -17.19 21.92
CA LYS A 12 18.77 -15.90 22.59
C LYS A 12 17.49 -15.23 23.13
N ALA A 13 16.31 -15.57 22.61
CA ALA A 13 15.05 -14.99 23.05
C ALA A 13 14.73 -15.39 24.50
N LEU A 14 15.10 -16.60 24.93
CA LEU A 14 14.85 -17.07 26.29
C LEU A 14 15.56 -16.20 27.32
N ASN A 15 16.84 -15.87 27.10
CA ASN A 15 17.60 -15.03 28.02
C ASN A 15 17.05 -13.60 28.11
N LYS A 16 16.64 -13.03 26.96
CA LYS A 16 15.98 -11.71 26.93
C LYS A 16 14.65 -11.72 27.69
N THR A 17 13.80 -12.73 27.45
CA THR A 17 12.52 -12.89 28.15
C THR A 17 12.71 -13.09 29.65
N ARG A 18 13.70 -13.89 30.07
CA ARG A 18 14.05 -14.08 31.48
C ARG A 18 14.39 -12.76 32.15
N ARG A 19 15.28 -11.97 31.55
CA ARG A 19 15.67 -10.66 32.06
C ARG A 19 14.47 -9.72 32.27
N VAL A 20 13.51 -9.74 31.35
CA VAL A 20 12.28 -8.95 31.51
C VAL A 20 11.41 -9.54 32.62
N LEU A 21 11.02 -10.81 32.55
CA LEU A 21 10.04 -11.38 33.49
C LEU A 21 10.56 -11.48 34.93
N ASP A 22 11.84 -11.76 35.14
CA ASP A 22 12.44 -11.84 36.48
C ASP A 22 12.38 -10.49 37.23
N ALA A 23 12.32 -9.37 36.50
CA ALA A 23 12.23 -8.04 37.10
C ALA A 23 10.82 -7.71 37.62
N PHE A 24 9.78 -8.43 37.15
CA PHE A 24 8.37 -8.14 37.48
C PHE A 24 7.64 -9.29 38.19
N ALA A 25 8.16 -10.51 38.11
CA ALA A 25 7.48 -11.70 38.61
C ALA A 25 8.44 -12.72 39.20
N ASN A 26 7.95 -13.48 40.18
CA ASN A 26 8.72 -14.54 40.79
C ASN A 26 8.74 -15.76 39.85
N ARG A 27 9.94 -16.24 39.54
CA ARG A 27 10.12 -17.46 38.76
C ARG A 27 9.78 -18.67 39.63
N ILE A 28 8.70 -19.37 39.29
CA ILE A 28 8.20 -20.55 40.01
C ILE A 28 8.47 -21.87 39.26
N GLY A 29 9.06 -21.79 38.07
CA GLY A 29 9.49 -22.93 37.27
C GLY A 29 10.53 -22.53 36.22
N SER A 30 11.13 -23.51 35.53
CA SER A 30 12.20 -23.26 34.54
C SER A 30 11.80 -22.32 33.39
N ARG A 31 10.50 -22.28 33.09
CA ARG A 31 9.86 -21.46 32.06
C ARG A 31 8.55 -20.81 32.53
N THR A 32 8.36 -20.67 33.84
CA THR A 32 7.09 -20.18 34.40
C THR A 32 7.33 -19.15 35.50
N TRP A 33 6.56 -18.07 35.46
CA TRP A 33 6.58 -16.97 36.44
C TRP A 33 5.18 -16.69 36.94
N GLN A 34 5.06 -16.25 38.19
CA GLN A 34 3.78 -15.87 38.77
C GLN A 34 3.96 -14.66 39.69
N THR A 35 2.98 -13.75 39.66
CA THR A 35 2.99 -12.54 40.48
C THR A 35 1.59 -11.96 40.66
N VAL A 36 1.43 -11.09 41.64
CA VAL A 36 0.28 -10.19 41.75
C VAL A 36 0.70 -8.84 41.20
N ILE A 37 0.01 -8.37 40.17
CA ILE A 37 0.36 -7.14 39.45
C ILE A 37 -0.88 -6.27 39.19
N THR A 38 -0.68 -4.98 38.98
CA THR A 38 -1.71 -4.04 38.49
C THR A 38 -1.90 -4.17 36.98
N ASN A 39 -3.01 -3.64 36.44
CA ASN A 39 -3.26 -3.71 34.99
C ASN A 39 -2.21 -2.92 34.21
N GLU A 40 -1.82 -1.77 34.74
CA GLU A 40 -0.78 -0.90 34.22
C GLU A 40 0.57 -1.64 34.21
N GLY A 41 0.92 -2.33 35.30
CA GLY A 41 2.12 -3.16 35.38
C GLY A 41 2.12 -4.30 34.36
N LEU A 42 0.97 -4.96 34.15
CA LEU A 42 0.85 -6.03 33.15
C LEU A 42 1.04 -5.49 31.72
N GLN A 43 0.50 -4.31 31.40
CA GLN A 43 0.71 -3.68 30.11
C GLN A 43 2.18 -3.25 29.93
N ALA A 44 2.83 -2.77 30.98
CA ALA A 44 4.26 -2.46 30.94
C ALA A 44 5.11 -3.70 30.63
N VAL A 45 4.81 -4.85 31.26
CA VAL A 45 5.46 -6.14 30.95
C VAL A 45 5.23 -6.54 29.50
N LYS A 46 3.98 -6.45 29.00
CA LYS A 46 3.64 -6.74 27.59
C LYS A 46 4.47 -5.86 26.64
N LYS A 47 4.53 -4.55 26.89
CA LYS A 47 5.28 -3.56 26.10
C LYS A 47 6.78 -3.88 26.08
N LEU A 48 7.39 -4.19 27.22
CA LEU A 48 8.81 -4.55 27.31
C LEU A 48 9.13 -5.87 26.59
N LEU A 49 8.26 -6.88 26.69
CA LEU A 49 8.43 -8.13 25.97
C LEU A 49 8.32 -7.92 24.44
N ARG A 50 7.38 -7.07 23.97
CA ARG A 50 7.25 -6.75 22.53
C ARG A 50 8.44 -5.93 22.02
N LYS A 51 8.97 -5.00 22.82
CA LYS A 51 10.19 -4.23 22.50
C LYS A 51 11.46 -5.08 22.41
N THR A 52 11.45 -6.32 22.91
CA THR A 52 12.60 -7.23 22.87
C THR A 52 12.32 -8.52 22.10
N ALA A 53 11.14 -8.60 21.45
CA ALA A 53 10.65 -9.80 20.80
C ALA A 53 11.44 -10.10 19.52
N SER A 54 11.60 -11.39 19.24
CA SER A 54 12.16 -11.93 18.00
C SER A 54 11.30 -13.10 17.53
N LYS A 55 11.59 -13.68 16.36
CA LYS A 55 10.89 -14.87 15.85
C LYS A 55 10.89 -16.07 16.80
N ASN A 56 11.84 -16.13 17.74
CA ASN A 56 11.96 -17.21 18.74
C ASN A 56 11.36 -16.84 20.11
N THR A 57 10.83 -15.63 20.28
CA THR A 57 10.12 -15.24 21.49
C THR A 57 8.75 -15.89 21.47
N ALA A 58 8.32 -16.52 22.56
CA ALA A 58 6.97 -17.08 22.71
C ALA A 58 6.62 -17.07 24.21
N VAL A 59 5.74 -16.17 24.62
CA VAL A 59 5.31 -16.01 26.02
C VAL A 59 3.80 -15.89 26.08
N SER A 60 3.13 -16.76 26.84
CA SER A 60 1.70 -16.61 27.14
C SER A 60 1.50 -16.05 28.54
N CYS A 61 0.54 -15.14 28.69
CA CYS A 61 0.13 -14.57 29.97
C CYS A 61 -1.29 -15.01 30.30
N HIS A 62 -1.46 -15.60 31.48
CA HIS A 62 -2.72 -16.10 32.00
C HIS A 62 -3.14 -15.29 33.23
N TRP A 63 -4.40 -14.84 33.27
CA TRP A 63 -4.98 -14.22 34.44
C TRP A 63 -5.84 -15.23 35.20
N ALA A 64 -5.47 -15.52 36.45
CA ALA A 64 -6.30 -16.29 37.36
C ALA A 64 -7.50 -15.44 37.84
N ARG A 65 -8.70 -15.78 37.35
CA ARG A 65 -9.97 -15.14 37.73
C ARG A 65 -10.53 -15.70 39.03
N SER A 66 -10.35 -17.00 39.23
CA SER A 66 -10.72 -17.74 40.44
C SER A 66 -9.77 -18.93 40.62
N ARG A 67 -9.94 -19.71 41.69
CA ARG A 67 -9.18 -20.96 41.89
C ARG A 67 -9.34 -21.98 40.76
N SER A 68 -10.47 -21.97 40.05
CA SER A 68 -10.80 -22.93 38.98
C SER A 68 -10.75 -22.34 37.57
N ARG A 69 -10.57 -21.03 37.43
CA ARG A 69 -10.67 -20.35 36.12
C ARG A 69 -9.45 -19.48 35.83
N SER A 70 -8.73 -19.88 34.78
CA SER A 70 -7.69 -19.08 34.15
C SER A 70 -8.18 -18.55 32.80
N GLU A 71 -7.85 -17.31 32.48
CA GLU A 71 -8.18 -16.66 31.21
C GLU A 71 -6.89 -16.22 30.51
N LEU A 72 -6.74 -16.54 29.23
CA LEU A 72 -5.64 -16.03 28.42
C LEU A 72 -5.75 -14.50 28.31
N ALA A 73 -4.75 -13.79 28.82
CA ALA A 73 -4.69 -12.34 28.73
C ALA A 73 -4.11 -11.90 27.38
N TRP A 74 -2.98 -12.47 26.98
CA TRP A 74 -2.29 -12.21 25.70
C TRP A 74 -1.16 -13.21 25.46
N ILE A 75 -0.66 -13.26 24.23
CA ILE A 75 0.56 -13.97 23.84
C ILE A 75 1.51 -12.98 23.15
N VAL A 76 2.78 -12.99 23.51
CA VAL A 76 3.84 -12.21 22.83
C VAL A 76 4.76 -13.14 22.04
N GLY A 77 4.93 -12.84 20.76
CA GLY A 77 5.81 -13.55 19.84
C GLY A 77 5.11 -14.71 19.11
N ASN A 78 5.81 -15.84 18.94
CA ASN A 78 5.39 -16.97 18.15
C ASN A 78 4.22 -17.73 18.83
N ARG A 79 3.00 -17.46 18.34
CA ARG A 79 1.75 -18.05 18.82
C ARG A 79 1.65 -19.56 18.54
N SER A 80 2.35 -20.09 17.53
CA SER A 80 2.30 -21.52 17.16
C SER A 80 2.78 -22.47 18.27
N LYS A 81 3.50 -21.95 19.27
CA LYS A 81 3.93 -22.70 20.45
C LYS A 81 2.82 -22.91 21.48
N PHE A 82 1.64 -22.33 21.26
CA PHE A 82 0.50 -22.43 22.15
C PHE A 82 -0.78 -22.77 21.36
N ASN A 83 -1.74 -23.40 22.04
CA ASN A 83 -3.09 -23.57 21.50
C ASN A 83 -3.92 -22.26 21.62
N VAL A 84 -5.19 -22.30 21.20
CA VAL A 84 -6.11 -21.14 21.26
C VAL A 84 -6.31 -20.56 22.67
N GLN A 85 -6.06 -21.35 23.71
CA GLN A 85 -6.14 -20.93 25.11
C GLN A 85 -4.77 -20.48 25.67
N GLY A 86 -3.70 -20.47 24.87
CA GLY A 86 -2.36 -20.08 25.33
C GLY A 86 -1.66 -21.15 26.16
N ILE A 87 -2.13 -22.39 26.07
CA ILE A 87 -1.56 -23.57 26.75
C ILE A 87 -0.60 -24.26 25.77
N VAL A 88 0.52 -24.77 26.31
CA VAL A 88 1.51 -25.51 25.52
C VAL A 88 0.88 -26.84 25.06
N PRO A 89 0.80 -27.11 23.75
CA PRO A 89 0.22 -28.36 23.27
C PRO A 89 1.09 -29.56 23.68
N VAL A 90 0.47 -30.59 24.24
CA VAL A 90 1.15 -31.84 24.64
C VAL A 90 1.35 -32.80 23.47
N ASN A 91 0.46 -32.73 22.48
CA ASN A 91 0.54 -33.49 21.23
C ASN A 91 0.48 -32.51 20.07
N SER A 92 1.42 -32.65 19.13
CA SER A 92 1.43 -31.90 17.87
C SER A 92 1.38 -32.88 16.72
N THR A 93 0.37 -32.78 15.86
CA THR A 93 0.38 -33.44 14.56
C THR A 93 1.17 -32.57 13.59
N ARG A 94 2.35 -33.05 13.20
CA ARG A 94 3.16 -32.39 12.19
C ARG A 94 2.60 -32.80 10.83
N LYS A 95 1.67 -32.02 10.28
CA LYS A 95 1.40 -32.12 8.85
C LYS A 95 2.67 -31.62 8.17
N THR A 96 3.36 -32.47 7.41
CA THR A 96 4.47 -32.05 6.55
C THR A 96 3.87 -31.18 5.45
N ILE A 97 3.54 -29.95 5.81
CA ILE A 97 3.30 -28.89 4.86
C ILE A 97 4.68 -28.61 4.31
N MET A 98 4.97 -29.16 3.13
CA MET A 98 6.18 -28.79 2.40
C MET A 98 6.27 -27.26 2.41
N ASN A 99 7.48 -26.72 2.60
CA ASN A 99 7.81 -25.29 2.46
C ASN A 99 7.45 -24.70 1.07
N THR A 100 6.72 -25.44 0.24
CA THR A 100 6.18 -25.06 -1.06
C THR A 100 4.72 -24.59 -0.99
N GLN A 101 3.96 -24.74 0.11
CA GLN A 101 2.53 -24.36 0.10
C GLN A 101 2.25 -22.87 -0.18
N TRP A 102 3.13 -21.95 0.20
CA TRP A 102 3.00 -20.53 -0.15
C TRP A 102 3.41 -20.24 -1.61
N GLU A 103 4.28 -21.07 -2.20
CA GLU A 103 4.55 -21.05 -3.65
C GLU A 103 3.44 -21.76 -4.46
N ASN A 104 2.73 -22.73 -3.87
CA ASN A 104 1.75 -23.57 -4.57
C ASN A 104 0.53 -22.77 -5.09
N ASP A 105 0.11 -21.73 -4.37
CA ASP A 105 -1.01 -20.87 -4.81
C ASP A 105 -0.52 -19.77 -5.79
N TRP A 106 0.79 -19.61 -5.98
CA TRP A 106 1.41 -18.60 -6.83
C TRP A 106 1.92 -19.21 -8.16
N ARG A 107 0.98 -19.71 -8.98
CA ARG A 107 1.27 -20.29 -10.31
C ARG A 107 2.18 -19.43 -11.19
N TYR A 108 2.00 -18.11 -11.16
CA TYR A 108 2.75 -17.15 -11.97
C TYR A 108 4.08 -16.70 -11.34
N LEU A 109 4.48 -17.21 -10.17
CA LEU A 109 5.76 -16.81 -9.53
C LEU A 109 7.00 -17.05 -10.41
N PRO A 110 7.13 -18.17 -11.14
CA PRO A 110 8.24 -18.36 -12.07
C PRO A 110 8.29 -17.27 -13.15
N LEU A 111 7.14 -16.89 -13.71
CA LEU A 111 7.02 -15.84 -14.70
C LEU A 111 7.37 -14.45 -14.13
N ILE A 112 6.86 -14.11 -12.93
CA ILE A 112 7.20 -12.85 -12.23
C ILE A 112 8.71 -12.76 -12.01
N LYS A 113 9.34 -13.84 -11.53
CA LYS A 113 10.79 -13.90 -11.33
C LYS A 113 11.56 -13.75 -12.65
N ALA A 114 11.11 -14.40 -13.72
CA ALA A 114 11.77 -14.32 -15.02
C ALA A 114 11.70 -12.91 -15.63
N LEU A 115 10.52 -12.29 -15.59
CA LEU A 115 10.32 -10.91 -16.05
C LEU A 115 11.12 -9.92 -15.20
N ALA A 116 11.06 -10.01 -13.87
CA ALA A 116 11.82 -9.12 -12.99
C ALA A 116 13.33 -9.24 -13.19
N ALA A 117 13.84 -10.46 -13.36
CA ALA A 117 15.27 -10.69 -13.59
C ALA A 117 15.76 -10.17 -14.93
N LEU A 118 15.04 -10.46 -16.02
CA LEU A 118 15.41 -9.93 -17.34
C LEU A 118 15.23 -8.42 -17.39
N ALA A 119 14.17 -7.86 -16.81
CA ALA A 119 13.99 -6.41 -16.76
C ALA A 119 15.16 -5.76 -16.01
N ALA A 120 15.57 -6.31 -14.86
CA ALA A 120 16.74 -5.83 -14.13
C ALA A 120 18.05 -5.92 -14.93
N LEU A 121 18.25 -6.97 -15.73
CA LEU A 121 19.46 -7.11 -16.55
C LEU A 121 19.50 -6.12 -17.73
N PHE A 122 18.35 -5.60 -18.16
CA PHE A 122 18.24 -4.70 -19.32
C PHE A 122 17.84 -3.26 -18.97
N HIS A 123 17.37 -2.95 -17.76
CA HIS A 123 16.77 -1.65 -17.45
C HIS A 123 17.71 -0.45 -17.70
N ASP A 124 18.99 -0.63 -17.39
CA ASP A 124 20.03 0.39 -17.44
C ASP A 124 21.05 0.17 -18.57
N TRP A 125 20.69 -0.61 -19.59
CA TRP A 125 21.54 -0.77 -20.77
C TRP A 125 21.92 0.56 -21.43
N GLY A 126 21.00 1.53 -21.44
CA GLY A 126 21.24 2.88 -21.97
C GLY A 126 22.32 3.68 -21.24
N LYS A 127 22.67 3.32 -20.00
CA LYS A 127 23.77 3.95 -19.24
C LYS A 127 25.15 3.69 -19.86
N ALA A 128 25.27 2.71 -20.75
CA ALA A 128 26.51 2.44 -21.46
C ALA A 128 26.86 3.48 -22.53
N SER A 129 25.96 4.43 -22.83
CA SER A 129 26.21 5.48 -23.82
C SER A 129 27.36 6.40 -23.40
N GLU A 130 28.10 6.90 -24.38
CA GLU A 130 29.21 7.84 -24.17
C GLU A 130 28.75 9.08 -23.42
N PHE A 131 27.56 9.62 -23.74
CA PHE A 131 27.01 10.77 -23.02
C PHE A 131 26.83 10.49 -21.52
N PHE A 132 26.24 9.34 -21.17
CA PHE A 132 25.97 9.00 -19.77
C PHE A 132 27.26 8.77 -18.99
N GLN A 133 28.25 8.08 -19.56
CA GLN A 133 29.55 7.86 -18.92
C GLN A 133 30.31 9.19 -18.73
N ALA A 134 30.36 10.03 -19.76
CA ALA A 134 30.98 11.36 -19.67
C ALA A 134 30.29 12.25 -18.61
N LYS A 135 28.97 12.14 -18.46
CA LYS A 135 28.21 12.84 -17.41
C LYS A 135 28.65 12.40 -16.01
N LEU A 136 28.80 11.10 -15.78
CA LEU A 136 29.26 10.57 -14.48
C LEU A 136 30.68 11.05 -14.16
N GLU A 137 31.61 10.97 -15.11
CA GLU A 137 33.00 11.41 -14.94
C GLU A 137 33.13 12.91 -14.69
N ALA A 138 32.32 13.72 -15.40
CA ALA A 138 32.34 15.17 -15.25
C ALA A 138 31.69 15.66 -13.94
N GLN A 139 31.07 14.76 -13.17
CA GLN A 139 30.32 15.08 -11.93
C GLN A 139 29.27 16.19 -12.14
N LYS A 140 28.70 16.29 -13.35
CA LYS A 140 27.71 17.31 -13.70
C LYS A 140 26.30 16.77 -13.52
N MET A 141 25.45 17.54 -12.84
CA MET A 141 24.03 17.27 -12.71
C MET A 141 23.28 17.80 -13.96
N ILE A 142 23.56 17.21 -15.12
CA ILE A 142 22.88 17.53 -16.40
C ILE A 142 21.95 16.37 -16.75
N GLY A 143 20.77 16.67 -17.27
CA GLY A 143 19.85 15.63 -17.72
C GLY A 143 20.21 15.05 -19.08
N ASP A 144 20.00 13.74 -19.25
CA ASP A 144 20.30 13.06 -20.50
C ASP A 144 19.38 13.57 -21.62
N PRO A 145 19.86 13.85 -22.84
CA PRO A 145 19.02 14.24 -23.97
C PRO A 145 17.87 13.25 -24.16
N LEU A 146 18.20 11.96 -24.13
CA LEU A 146 17.26 10.85 -24.03
C LEU A 146 17.51 10.10 -22.74
N ARG A 147 16.45 9.87 -21.96
CA ARG A 147 16.54 9.12 -20.71
C ARG A 147 17.03 7.68 -20.94
N HIS A 148 17.88 7.17 -20.07
CA HIS A 148 18.56 5.88 -20.27
C HIS A 148 17.59 4.71 -20.39
N GLU A 149 16.45 4.73 -19.71
CA GLU A 149 15.41 3.70 -19.80
C GLU A 149 14.73 3.64 -21.19
N TRP A 150 14.66 4.77 -21.90
CA TRP A 150 14.17 4.82 -23.27
C TRP A 150 15.19 4.22 -24.23
N ILE A 151 16.47 4.56 -24.06
CA ILE A 151 17.57 3.98 -24.84
C ILE A 151 17.62 2.45 -24.62
N SER A 152 17.52 1.99 -23.37
CA SER A 152 17.40 0.56 -23.04
C SER A 152 16.22 -0.12 -23.76
N THR A 153 15.10 0.58 -23.88
CA THR A 153 13.90 0.09 -24.60
C THR A 153 14.13 0.01 -26.11
N LEU A 154 14.79 1.01 -26.70
CA LEU A 154 15.18 1.00 -28.11
C LEU A 154 16.14 -0.16 -28.42
N PHE A 155 17.07 -0.44 -27.51
CA PHE A 155 17.95 -1.57 -27.64
C PHE A 155 17.22 -2.91 -27.56
N LEU A 156 16.28 -3.07 -26.62
CA LEU A 156 15.46 -4.29 -26.58
C LEU A 156 14.65 -4.44 -27.87
N ASN A 157 14.05 -3.35 -28.37
CA ASN A 157 13.32 -3.36 -29.63
C ASN A 157 14.23 -3.76 -30.81
N ALA A 158 15.43 -3.19 -30.91
CA ALA A 158 16.42 -3.55 -31.93
C ALA A 158 16.86 -5.01 -31.81
N TYR A 159 17.05 -5.50 -30.58
CA TYR A 159 17.43 -6.89 -30.34
C TYR A 159 16.32 -7.85 -30.79
N VAL A 160 15.07 -7.56 -30.44
CA VAL A 160 13.92 -8.40 -30.81
C VAL A 160 13.65 -8.34 -32.32
N GLY A 161 13.74 -7.16 -32.94
CA GLY A 161 13.42 -6.99 -34.36
C GLY A 161 11.98 -7.40 -34.68
N ASP A 162 11.80 -8.11 -35.80
CA ASP A 162 10.51 -8.67 -36.24
C ASP A 162 10.33 -10.15 -35.83
N GLU A 163 11.11 -10.63 -34.85
CA GLU A 163 11.08 -12.03 -34.42
C GLU A 163 9.94 -12.36 -33.44
N THR A 164 9.56 -13.63 -33.40
CA THR A 164 8.65 -14.17 -32.38
C THR A 164 9.34 -14.29 -31.03
N ASP A 165 8.56 -14.42 -29.94
CA ASP A 165 9.12 -14.59 -28.60
C ASP A 165 10.04 -15.81 -28.47
N GLU A 166 9.76 -16.90 -29.19
CA GLU A 166 10.58 -18.11 -29.20
C GLU A 166 11.95 -17.86 -29.88
N GLN A 167 11.95 -17.12 -30.99
CA GLN A 167 13.14 -16.85 -31.79
C GLN A 167 14.14 -15.96 -31.05
N TRP A 168 13.70 -14.77 -30.60
CA TRP A 168 14.63 -13.82 -29.96
C TRP A 168 15.14 -14.35 -28.61
N LEU A 169 14.31 -15.11 -27.88
CA LEU A 169 14.75 -15.76 -26.64
C LEU A 169 15.75 -16.88 -26.92
N THR A 170 15.56 -17.68 -27.97
CA THR A 170 16.53 -18.73 -28.36
C THR A 170 17.88 -18.12 -28.70
N ARG A 171 17.89 -17.02 -29.46
CA ARG A 171 19.11 -16.25 -29.74
C ARG A 171 19.76 -15.72 -28.46
N LEU A 172 18.96 -15.20 -27.53
CA LEU A 172 19.45 -14.70 -26.24
C LEU A 172 20.02 -15.82 -25.35
N ILE A 173 19.47 -17.02 -25.43
CA ILE A 173 19.95 -18.23 -24.74
C ILE A 173 21.29 -18.71 -25.33
N ALA A 174 21.47 -18.60 -26.65
CA ALA A 174 22.74 -18.86 -27.32
C ALA A 174 23.81 -17.83 -26.92
N GLY A 175 23.38 -16.62 -26.54
CA GLY A 175 24.26 -15.50 -26.19
C GLY A 175 24.75 -14.74 -27.40
N GLU A 176 23.97 -14.77 -28.48
CA GLU A 176 24.28 -14.13 -29.75
C GLU A 176 23.83 -12.66 -29.73
N PHE A 177 24.78 -11.77 -30.04
CA PHE A 177 24.56 -10.34 -30.17
C PHE A 177 25.30 -9.85 -31.42
N ASP A 178 24.57 -9.25 -32.35
CA ASP A 178 25.14 -8.51 -33.48
C ASP A 178 25.20 -7.03 -33.09
N LEU A 179 26.38 -6.58 -32.66
CA LEU A 179 26.56 -5.25 -32.09
C LEU A 179 26.36 -4.14 -33.13
N GLU A 180 26.85 -4.35 -34.35
CA GLU A 180 26.77 -3.35 -35.42
C GLU A 180 25.31 -3.13 -35.82
N SER A 181 24.57 -4.23 -36.06
CA SER A 181 23.15 -4.17 -36.41
C SER A 181 22.30 -3.61 -35.27
N LEU A 182 22.60 -3.98 -34.01
CA LEU A 182 21.89 -3.47 -32.83
C LEU A 182 22.05 -1.95 -32.69
N GLN A 183 23.29 -1.44 -32.80
CA GLN A 183 23.58 -0.01 -32.69
C GLN A 183 22.97 0.77 -33.87
N GLU A 184 23.10 0.26 -35.09
CA GLU A 184 22.53 0.91 -36.28
C GLU A 184 20.99 0.98 -36.18
N THR A 185 20.35 -0.08 -35.73
CA THR A 185 18.89 -0.14 -35.58
C THR A 185 18.41 0.78 -34.46
N ALA A 186 19.09 0.79 -33.31
CA ALA A 186 18.76 1.72 -32.22
C ALA A 186 18.92 3.19 -32.65
N ARG A 187 19.96 3.52 -33.43
CA ARG A 187 20.20 4.87 -34.00
C ARG A 187 19.09 5.37 -34.91
N LYS A 188 18.33 4.48 -35.55
CA LYS A 188 17.18 4.85 -36.39
C LYS A 188 16.02 5.44 -35.57
N GLN A 189 16.06 5.36 -34.24
CA GLN A 189 15.11 5.98 -33.31
C GLN A 189 13.65 5.70 -33.70
N ALA A 190 13.26 4.42 -33.62
CA ALA A 190 11.89 4.02 -33.91
C ALA A 190 10.91 4.87 -33.07
N LYS A 191 10.02 5.62 -33.73
CA LYS A 191 9.10 6.55 -33.07
C LYS A 191 8.17 5.89 -32.04
N LYS A 192 7.83 4.61 -32.29
CA LYS A 192 6.92 3.79 -31.48
C LYS A 192 7.52 2.38 -31.28
N PRO A 193 8.59 2.25 -30.49
CA PRO A 193 9.36 1.00 -30.40
C PRO A 193 8.60 -0.12 -29.68
N LEU A 194 7.54 0.21 -28.94
CA LEU A 194 6.73 -0.77 -28.21
C LEU A 194 5.52 -1.29 -29.02
N ALA A 195 5.24 -0.74 -30.20
CA ALA A 195 3.97 -0.97 -30.91
C ALA A 195 3.82 -2.34 -31.57
N LYS A 196 4.93 -3.00 -31.93
CA LYS A 196 4.96 -4.26 -32.70
C LYS A 196 5.68 -5.40 -31.99
N LEU A 197 5.98 -5.23 -30.70
CA LEU A 197 6.69 -6.25 -29.95
C LEU A 197 5.77 -7.48 -29.73
N PRO A 198 6.32 -8.71 -29.76
CA PRO A 198 5.61 -9.89 -29.30
C PRO A 198 5.34 -9.80 -27.78
N SER A 199 4.59 -10.76 -27.23
CA SER A 199 3.97 -10.60 -25.91
C SER A 199 4.98 -10.54 -24.77
N ALA A 200 5.98 -11.44 -24.73
CA ALA A 200 7.02 -11.43 -23.70
C ALA A 200 7.91 -10.19 -23.81
N ALA A 201 8.30 -9.82 -25.03
CA ALA A 201 9.04 -8.58 -25.28
C ALA A 201 8.25 -7.33 -24.87
N SER A 202 6.93 -7.30 -25.09
CA SER A 202 6.04 -6.20 -24.67
C SER A 202 6.01 -6.02 -23.16
N LEU A 203 5.87 -7.12 -22.40
CA LEU A 203 5.91 -7.10 -20.94
C LEU A 203 7.27 -6.62 -20.42
N LEU A 204 8.36 -7.11 -21.03
CA LEU A 204 9.72 -6.73 -20.66
C LEU A 204 10.02 -5.25 -20.98
N ALA A 205 9.63 -4.78 -22.17
CA ALA A 205 9.79 -3.39 -22.59
C ALA A 205 9.01 -2.44 -21.69
N TRP A 206 7.78 -2.81 -21.28
CA TRP A 206 7.01 -2.01 -20.32
C TRP A 206 7.71 -1.91 -18.96
N LEU A 207 8.31 -2.99 -18.46
CA LEU A 207 9.05 -2.97 -17.19
C LEU A 207 10.29 -2.08 -17.27
N ILE A 208 11.04 -2.17 -18.37
CA ILE A 208 12.23 -1.33 -18.61
C ILE A 208 11.83 0.14 -18.72
N VAL A 209 10.90 0.49 -19.61
CA VAL A 209 10.57 1.90 -19.85
C VAL A 209 9.91 2.58 -18.64
N SER A 210 9.27 1.78 -17.76
CA SER A 210 8.49 2.31 -16.64
C SER A 210 9.20 2.30 -15.27
N HIS A 211 10.45 1.86 -15.17
CA HIS A 211 11.09 1.61 -13.87
C HIS A 211 11.44 2.88 -13.09
N HIS A 212 11.56 4.04 -13.72
CA HIS A 212 11.69 5.34 -13.00
C HIS A 212 10.38 6.14 -13.01
N ARG A 213 9.63 6.09 -14.12
CA ARG A 213 8.39 6.85 -14.29
C ARG A 213 7.39 6.09 -15.15
N LEU A 214 6.10 6.35 -14.97
CA LEU A 214 5.08 5.92 -15.91
C LEU A 214 5.15 6.78 -17.18
N PRO A 215 5.02 6.17 -18.38
CA PRO A 215 4.92 6.91 -19.64
C PRO A 215 3.72 7.85 -19.61
N LEU A 216 3.96 9.16 -19.64
CA LEU A 216 2.90 10.18 -19.66
C LEU A 216 3.36 11.38 -20.50
N PRO A 217 2.48 12.00 -21.31
CA PRO A 217 2.79 13.24 -22.02
C PRO A 217 3.29 14.33 -21.07
N ARG A 218 4.31 15.10 -21.49
CA ARG A 218 4.93 16.13 -20.64
C ARG A 218 4.01 17.34 -20.42
N LYS A 219 3.17 17.69 -21.40
CA LYS A 219 2.21 18.79 -21.31
C LYS A 219 0.86 18.29 -20.81
N LYS A 220 0.22 19.10 -19.95
CA LYS A 220 -1.11 18.80 -19.41
C LYS A 220 -2.18 18.78 -20.52
N ASP A 221 -2.03 19.59 -21.55
CA ASP A 221 -2.98 19.65 -22.67
C ASP A 221 -2.93 18.36 -23.48
N ASP A 222 -1.73 17.88 -23.81
CA ASP A 222 -1.55 16.58 -24.47
C ASP A 222 -2.13 15.42 -23.63
N CYS A 223 -2.07 15.50 -22.29
CA CYS A 223 -2.73 14.51 -21.43
C CYS A 223 -4.27 14.57 -21.51
N ASN A 224 -4.85 15.74 -21.81
CA ASN A 224 -6.30 15.88 -21.98
C ASN A 224 -6.77 15.21 -23.26
N ASP A 225 -5.95 15.20 -24.32
CA ASP A 225 -6.27 14.54 -25.60
C ASP A 225 -6.45 13.02 -25.45
N TRP A 226 -5.84 12.42 -24.42
CA TRP A 226 -5.99 11.01 -24.08
C TRP A 226 -7.04 10.74 -23.01
N ARG A 227 -7.72 11.76 -22.49
CA ARG A 227 -8.83 11.52 -21.55
C ARG A 227 -9.98 10.87 -22.30
N GLU A 228 -10.59 9.87 -21.66
CA GLU A 228 -11.73 9.11 -22.21
C GLU A 228 -11.38 8.19 -23.40
N GLU A 229 -10.15 8.26 -23.93
CA GLU A 229 -9.64 7.31 -24.91
C GLU A 229 -9.42 5.92 -24.28
N SER A 230 -10.08 4.91 -24.82
CA SER A 230 -10.08 3.56 -24.25
C SER A 230 -8.90 2.73 -24.79
N ALA A 231 -7.90 2.48 -23.94
CA ALA A 231 -6.88 1.46 -24.18
C ALA A 231 -7.28 0.12 -23.53
N LYS A 232 -7.99 -0.73 -24.29
CA LYS A 232 -8.57 -1.97 -23.77
C LYS A 232 -7.53 -3.05 -23.45
N ASP A 233 -6.44 -3.09 -24.19
CA ASP A 233 -5.38 -4.09 -24.07
C ASP A 233 -3.98 -3.46 -24.04
N MET A 234 -3.00 -4.28 -23.65
CA MET A 234 -1.60 -3.87 -23.54
C MET A 234 -1.05 -3.33 -24.87
N SER A 235 -1.35 -3.98 -26.00
CA SER A 235 -0.84 -3.55 -27.31
C SER A 235 -1.33 -2.14 -27.65
N SER A 236 -2.59 -1.84 -27.34
CA SER A 236 -3.19 -0.52 -27.53
C SER A 236 -2.51 0.53 -26.65
N THR A 237 -2.22 0.22 -25.39
CA THR A 237 -1.45 1.11 -24.51
C THR A 237 -0.03 1.36 -25.04
N LEU A 238 0.68 0.31 -25.44
CA LEU A 238 2.06 0.40 -25.92
C LEU A 238 2.19 1.16 -27.25
N LYS A 239 1.18 1.11 -28.11
CA LYS A 239 1.12 1.87 -29.38
C LYS A 239 1.06 3.39 -29.19
N CYS A 240 0.64 3.87 -28.03
CA CYS A 240 0.54 5.31 -27.74
C CYS A 240 1.86 5.89 -27.23
N ILE A 241 2.71 5.07 -26.61
CA ILE A 241 3.94 5.52 -25.96
C ILE A 241 4.96 5.94 -27.02
N THR A 242 5.42 7.19 -26.90
CA THR A 242 6.51 7.75 -27.71
C THR A 242 7.56 8.37 -26.79
N GLN A 243 8.70 8.72 -27.38
CA GLN A 243 9.77 9.46 -26.71
C GLN A 243 9.29 10.75 -26.01
N GLN A 244 8.28 11.42 -26.56
CA GLN A 244 7.72 12.67 -26.03
C GLN A 244 6.99 12.50 -24.69
N TRP A 245 6.72 11.26 -24.28
CA TRP A 245 6.03 10.91 -23.03
C TRP A 245 6.97 10.94 -21.81
N GLY A 246 7.79 11.98 -21.74
CA GLY A 246 8.70 12.24 -20.62
C GLY A 246 10.08 11.59 -20.73
N TYR A 247 10.48 11.13 -21.93
CA TYR A 247 11.77 10.47 -22.16
C TYR A 247 12.79 11.30 -22.95
N GLU A 248 12.44 12.52 -23.35
CA GLU A 248 13.36 13.50 -23.94
C GLU A 248 13.49 14.76 -23.07
N ASN A 249 14.73 15.27 -22.99
CA ASN A 249 15.06 16.53 -22.34
C ASN A 249 15.46 17.57 -23.40
N ARG A 250 14.44 18.15 -24.04
CA ARG A 250 14.59 19.14 -25.11
C ARG A 250 14.31 20.57 -24.60
N ARG A 251 15.10 21.02 -23.62
CA ARG A 251 15.00 22.38 -23.06
C ARG A 251 15.71 23.41 -23.94
N ASP A 252 16.91 23.03 -24.36
CA ASP A 252 17.70 23.72 -25.36
C ASP A 252 17.78 22.83 -26.60
N GLU A 253 17.26 23.34 -27.70
CA GLU A 253 17.18 22.62 -28.98
C GLU A 253 18.57 22.33 -29.55
N GLU A 254 19.50 23.27 -29.39
CA GLU A 254 20.85 23.18 -29.92
C GLU A 254 21.67 22.17 -29.11
N GLU A 255 21.60 22.23 -27.78
CA GLU A 255 22.26 21.27 -26.89
C GLU A 255 21.72 19.84 -27.09
N PHE A 256 20.39 19.71 -27.29
CA PHE A 256 19.76 18.41 -27.55
C PHE A 256 20.27 17.79 -28.86
N LEU A 257 20.26 18.56 -29.95
CA LEU A 257 20.71 18.09 -31.27
C LEU A 257 22.21 17.78 -31.28
N GLN A 258 23.02 18.53 -30.54
CA GLN A 258 24.47 18.27 -30.44
C GLN A 258 24.78 16.97 -29.67
N ASN A 259 23.99 16.64 -28.64
CA ASN A 259 24.30 15.52 -27.74
C ASN A 259 23.52 14.23 -28.04
N ILE A 260 22.52 14.24 -28.91
CA ILE A 260 21.72 13.03 -29.19
C ILE A 260 22.52 11.90 -29.84
N GLU A 261 23.49 12.21 -30.72
CA GLU A 261 24.33 11.18 -31.34
C GLU A 261 25.23 10.45 -30.31
N ARG A 262 25.64 11.18 -29.27
CA ARG A 262 26.42 10.65 -28.14
C ARG A 262 25.64 9.64 -27.31
N CYS A 263 24.31 9.73 -27.29
CA CYS A 263 23.43 8.75 -26.64
C CYS A 263 23.43 7.38 -27.35
N PHE A 264 23.92 7.30 -28.60
CA PHE A 264 24.00 6.07 -29.39
C PHE A 264 25.44 5.69 -29.78
N THR A 265 26.41 6.14 -29.00
CA THR A 265 27.84 5.84 -29.18
C THR A 265 28.34 5.08 -27.95
N TYR A 266 29.05 3.96 -28.18
CA TYR A 266 29.40 2.98 -27.13
C TYR A 266 30.89 2.59 -27.21
N THR A 267 31.78 3.56 -26.98
CA THR A 267 33.24 3.41 -27.12
C THR A 267 33.83 2.44 -26.10
N GLN A 268 33.27 2.38 -24.89
CA GLN A 268 33.71 1.53 -23.80
C GLN A 268 33.01 0.15 -23.77
N GLY A 269 32.27 -0.19 -24.82
CA GLY A 269 31.58 -1.48 -24.96
C GLY A 269 30.14 -1.47 -24.46
N LEU A 270 29.56 -2.67 -24.32
CA LEU A 270 28.19 -2.89 -23.85
C LEU A 270 28.13 -4.05 -22.84
N PRO A 271 27.08 -4.13 -21.99
CA PRO A 271 27.02 -5.15 -20.93
C PRO A 271 27.02 -6.60 -21.41
N HIS A 272 26.65 -6.89 -22.66
CA HIS A 272 26.73 -8.25 -23.22
C HIS A 272 28.15 -8.83 -23.25
N GLN A 273 29.19 -7.97 -23.25
CA GLN A 273 30.60 -8.37 -23.21
C GLN A 273 31.01 -8.87 -21.80
N SER A 274 30.22 -8.56 -20.76
CA SER A 274 30.43 -9.04 -19.40
C SER A 274 29.99 -10.50 -19.27
N ARG A 275 30.93 -11.40 -18.95
CA ARG A 275 30.64 -12.82 -18.71
C ARG A 275 29.66 -13.04 -17.56
N PRO A 276 29.79 -12.38 -16.39
CA PRO A 276 28.80 -12.47 -15.31
C PRO A 276 27.38 -12.10 -15.77
N TRP A 277 27.24 -11.00 -16.50
CA TRP A 277 25.95 -10.55 -17.02
C TRP A 277 25.38 -11.56 -18.01
N LEU A 278 26.16 -11.94 -19.04
CA LEU A 278 25.72 -12.85 -20.10
C LEU A 278 25.28 -14.21 -19.56
N LYS A 279 25.98 -14.73 -18.54
CA LYS A 279 25.60 -15.97 -17.86
C LYS A 279 24.21 -15.89 -17.25
N GLN A 280 23.88 -14.78 -16.57
CA GLN A 280 22.58 -14.59 -15.94
C GLN A 280 21.50 -14.32 -16.98
N THR A 281 21.80 -13.52 -18.01
CA THR A 281 20.90 -13.25 -19.13
C THR A 281 20.48 -14.54 -19.83
N ARG A 282 21.43 -15.41 -20.21
CA ARG A 282 21.12 -16.71 -20.85
C ARG A 282 20.24 -17.60 -19.96
N LYS A 283 20.55 -17.66 -18.66
CA LYS A 283 19.78 -18.44 -17.69
C LYS A 283 18.34 -17.95 -17.56
N TRP A 284 18.15 -16.63 -17.45
CA TRP A 284 16.81 -16.06 -17.26
C TRP A 284 16.02 -15.94 -18.56
N ALA A 285 16.68 -15.80 -19.71
CA ALA A 285 16.09 -15.98 -21.03
C ALA A 285 15.50 -17.39 -21.18
N LYS A 286 16.26 -18.43 -20.78
CA LYS A 286 15.74 -19.80 -20.78
C LYS A 286 14.51 -19.96 -19.88
N ARG A 287 14.51 -19.36 -18.69
CA ARG A 287 13.36 -19.41 -17.78
C ARG A 287 12.14 -18.65 -18.30
N LEU A 288 12.33 -17.51 -18.97
CA LEU A 288 11.24 -16.78 -19.60
C LEU A 288 10.68 -17.56 -20.79
N HIS A 289 11.55 -18.16 -21.60
CA HIS A 289 11.17 -19.05 -22.70
C HIS A 289 10.30 -20.21 -22.21
N ASP A 290 10.68 -20.86 -21.11
CA ASP A 290 9.88 -21.95 -20.53
C ASP A 290 8.53 -21.46 -19.95
N CYS A 291 8.36 -20.15 -19.75
CA CYS A 291 7.12 -19.51 -19.27
C CYS A 291 6.25 -18.92 -20.40
N LEU A 292 6.60 -19.04 -21.68
CA LEU A 292 5.80 -18.50 -22.79
C LEU A 292 4.31 -18.92 -22.74
N PRO A 293 3.96 -20.19 -22.43
CA PRO A 293 2.54 -20.57 -22.30
C PRO A 293 1.81 -19.81 -21.18
N LEU A 294 2.50 -19.46 -20.09
CA LEU A 294 1.91 -18.66 -19.01
C LEU A 294 1.70 -17.21 -19.44
N ILE A 295 2.57 -16.67 -20.30
CA ILE A 295 2.40 -15.33 -20.87
C ILE A 295 1.15 -15.29 -21.76
N GLU A 296 1.01 -16.26 -22.66
CA GLU A 296 -0.16 -16.34 -23.54
C GLU A 296 -1.46 -16.41 -22.73
N GLN A 297 -1.51 -17.26 -21.70
CA GLN A 297 -2.68 -17.32 -20.81
C GLN A 297 -2.93 -15.98 -20.12
N ALA A 298 -1.89 -15.37 -19.53
CA ALA A 298 -2.02 -14.12 -18.80
C ALA A 298 -2.48 -12.94 -19.68
N MET A 299 -2.09 -12.93 -20.96
CA MET A 299 -2.52 -11.95 -21.95
C MET A 299 -4.01 -12.12 -22.29
N ASN A 300 -4.48 -13.38 -22.39
CA ASN A 300 -5.87 -13.70 -22.72
C ASN A 300 -6.86 -13.42 -21.57
N ASP A 301 -6.45 -13.65 -20.32
CA ASP A 301 -7.34 -13.52 -19.15
C ASP A 301 -7.16 -12.20 -18.36
N GLY A 302 -6.20 -11.36 -18.76
CA GLY A 302 -5.92 -10.07 -18.13
C GLY A 302 -5.01 -10.13 -16.88
N SER A 303 -4.59 -11.32 -16.45
CA SER A 303 -3.68 -11.54 -15.31
C SER A 303 -2.34 -10.82 -15.45
N TRP A 304 -1.94 -10.48 -16.68
CA TRP A 304 -0.72 -9.73 -16.98
C TRP A 304 -0.59 -8.44 -16.14
N ARG A 305 -1.71 -7.79 -15.78
CA ARG A 305 -1.72 -6.57 -14.96
C ARG A 305 -1.11 -6.79 -13.58
N LEU A 306 -1.52 -7.87 -12.90
CA LEU A 306 -1.00 -8.20 -11.57
C LEU A 306 0.45 -8.72 -11.64
N ILE A 307 0.76 -9.50 -12.67
CA ILE A 307 2.12 -10.00 -12.92
C ILE A 307 3.10 -8.84 -13.12
N LEU A 308 2.75 -7.86 -13.96
CA LEU A 308 3.54 -6.65 -14.17
C LEU A 308 3.65 -5.79 -12.92
N HIS A 309 2.56 -5.62 -12.16
CA HIS A 309 2.61 -4.90 -10.89
C HIS A 309 3.65 -5.52 -9.94
N HIS A 310 3.64 -6.85 -9.77
CA HIS A 310 4.63 -7.55 -8.94
C HIS A 310 6.06 -7.51 -9.49
N ALA A 311 6.23 -7.65 -10.80
CA ALA A 311 7.54 -7.60 -11.44
C ALA A 311 8.14 -6.18 -11.36
N ARG A 312 7.35 -5.13 -11.61
CA ARG A 312 7.78 -3.73 -11.49
C ARG A 312 8.11 -3.36 -10.05
N LEU A 313 7.27 -3.79 -9.09
CA LEU A 313 7.54 -3.62 -7.67
C LEU A 313 8.88 -4.25 -7.26
N SER A 314 9.15 -5.46 -7.76
CA SER A 314 10.40 -6.17 -7.49
C SER A 314 11.61 -5.50 -8.13
N LEU A 315 11.47 -5.05 -9.38
CA LEU A 315 12.50 -4.34 -10.12
C LEU A 315 12.88 -3.03 -9.41
N MET A 316 11.90 -2.18 -9.15
CA MET A 316 12.16 -0.85 -8.57
C MET A 316 12.67 -0.93 -7.14
N LEU A 317 12.16 -1.85 -6.31
CA LEU A 317 12.71 -2.04 -4.98
C LEU A 317 14.11 -2.67 -5.03
N GLY A 318 14.39 -3.53 -6.02
CA GLY A 318 15.71 -4.09 -6.25
C GLY A 318 16.73 -3.04 -6.66
N ASP A 319 16.35 -2.13 -7.56
CA ASP A 319 17.15 -0.99 -8.01
C ASP A 319 17.40 -0.01 -6.86
N HIS A 320 16.34 0.41 -6.15
CA HIS A 320 16.45 1.27 -4.97
C HIS A 320 17.43 0.70 -3.92
N TYR A 321 17.26 -0.58 -3.58
CA TYR A 321 18.14 -1.24 -2.62
C TYR A 321 19.59 -1.34 -3.11
N TYR A 322 19.83 -1.83 -4.33
CA TYR A 322 21.19 -2.06 -4.80
C TYR A 322 21.94 -0.75 -5.08
N SER A 323 21.26 0.28 -5.60
CA SER A 323 21.79 1.64 -5.77
C SER A 323 22.29 2.24 -4.45
N SER A 324 21.62 1.93 -3.33
CA SER A 324 22.06 2.38 -2.00
C SER A 324 23.31 1.66 -1.47
N CYS A 325 23.57 0.42 -1.91
CA CYS A 325 24.69 -0.39 -1.42
C CYS A 325 26.05 0.11 -1.91
N ASP A 326 27.13 -0.16 -1.18
CA ASP A 326 28.50 0.07 -1.64
C ASP A 326 28.85 -0.81 -2.85
N ALA A 327 29.93 -0.46 -3.56
CA ALA A 327 30.47 -1.28 -4.63
C ALA A 327 30.97 -2.63 -4.09
N ASP A 328 30.69 -3.73 -4.79
CA ASP A 328 31.23 -5.03 -4.44
C ASP A 328 32.73 -5.09 -4.80
N SER A 329 33.56 -4.92 -3.78
CA SER A 329 35.03 -5.05 -3.87
C SER A 329 35.53 -6.36 -4.50
N ARG A 330 34.69 -7.40 -4.59
CA ARG A 330 35.02 -8.69 -5.21
C ARG A 330 34.55 -8.81 -6.66
N TRP A 331 33.88 -7.78 -7.19
CA TRP A 331 33.42 -7.76 -8.56
C TRP A 331 34.56 -7.43 -9.51
N PHE A 332 34.88 -8.37 -10.39
CA PHE A 332 35.90 -8.19 -11.42
C PHE A 332 35.23 -8.08 -12.77
N SER A 333 35.33 -6.90 -13.39
CA SER A 333 34.85 -6.65 -14.74
C SER A 333 35.91 -5.94 -15.58
N GLN A 334 36.04 -6.38 -16.83
CA GLN A 334 36.87 -5.74 -17.86
C GLN A 334 36.19 -4.52 -18.48
N LEU A 335 34.89 -4.32 -18.23
CA LEU A 335 34.18 -3.13 -18.65
C LEU A 335 34.55 -1.96 -17.73
N GLU A 336 34.83 -0.80 -18.34
CA GLU A 336 35.06 0.47 -17.66
C GLU A 336 33.80 1.34 -17.64
N LEU A 337 32.64 0.70 -17.62
CA LEU A 337 31.33 1.35 -17.53
C LEU A 337 30.87 1.39 -16.07
N TYR A 338 30.33 2.54 -15.65
CA TYR A 338 29.77 2.76 -14.33
C TYR A 338 28.27 3.05 -14.37
N ALA A 339 27.54 2.64 -13.34
CA ALA A 339 26.10 2.86 -13.23
C ALA A 339 25.75 4.15 -12.46
N ASN A 340 26.56 4.51 -11.46
CA ASN A 340 26.28 5.60 -10.53
C ASN A 340 27.55 6.15 -9.85
N THR A 341 27.38 7.25 -9.13
CA THR A 341 28.39 7.89 -8.29
C THR A 341 27.99 7.89 -6.81
N ASP A 342 28.96 8.08 -5.93
CA ASP A 342 28.73 8.31 -4.51
C ASP A 342 28.34 9.77 -4.28
N ARG A 343 27.22 10.01 -3.57
CA ARG A 343 26.66 11.36 -3.39
C ARG A 343 27.53 12.29 -2.53
N LYS A 344 28.35 11.73 -1.64
CA LYS A 344 29.17 12.53 -0.71
C LYS A 344 30.48 12.96 -1.35
N THR A 345 31.04 12.09 -2.19
CA THR A 345 32.37 12.28 -2.79
C THR A 345 32.29 12.69 -4.25
N GLY A 346 31.21 12.34 -4.96
CA GLY A 346 31.08 12.47 -6.42
C GLY A 346 31.81 11.36 -7.18
N ASP A 347 32.50 10.46 -6.49
CA ASP A 347 33.34 9.44 -7.11
C ASP A 347 32.50 8.34 -7.75
N LEU A 348 33.04 7.74 -8.81
CA LEU A 348 32.44 6.56 -9.46
C LEU A 348 32.31 5.42 -8.45
N LYS A 349 31.10 4.88 -8.31
CA LYS A 349 30.76 3.94 -7.24
C LYS A 349 30.64 2.50 -7.76
N GLN A 350 29.55 2.17 -8.45
CA GLN A 350 29.28 0.80 -8.92
C GLN A 350 29.54 0.66 -10.41
N LYS A 351 30.15 -0.46 -10.84
CA LYS A 351 30.26 -0.78 -12.27
C LYS A 351 28.88 -1.11 -12.86
N LEU A 352 28.69 -0.87 -14.15
CA LEU A 352 27.40 -1.05 -14.80
C LEU A 352 26.94 -2.52 -14.79
N ASP A 353 27.83 -3.46 -15.10
CA ASP A 353 27.49 -4.87 -15.10
C ASP A 353 27.27 -5.45 -13.69
N GLU A 354 28.05 -4.98 -12.71
CA GLU A 354 27.83 -5.22 -11.28
C GLU A 354 26.43 -4.79 -10.87
N HIS A 355 26.07 -3.54 -11.19
CA HIS A 355 24.79 -2.96 -10.86
C HIS A 355 23.63 -3.78 -11.47
N LEU A 356 23.68 -4.07 -12.77
CA LEU A 356 22.64 -4.86 -13.46
C LEU A 356 22.43 -6.25 -12.83
N VAL A 357 23.52 -6.96 -12.49
CA VAL A 357 23.44 -8.28 -11.84
C VAL A 357 22.98 -8.17 -10.39
N GLY A 358 23.44 -7.15 -9.66
CA GLY A 358 23.06 -6.87 -8.28
C GLY A 358 21.57 -6.51 -8.11
N VAL A 359 21.04 -5.67 -9.00
CA VAL A 359 19.61 -5.36 -9.09
C VAL A 359 18.81 -6.61 -9.41
N MET A 360 19.27 -7.45 -10.34
CA MET A 360 18.61 -8.72 -10.68
C MET A 360 18.54 -9.68 -9.50
N ASP A 361 19.65 -9.87 -8.77
CA ASP A 361 19.67 -10.71 -7.57
C ASP A 361 18.75 -10.18 -6.46
N SER A 362 18.68 -8.85 -6.31
CA SER A 362 17.81 -8.18 -5.34
C SER A 362 16.34 -8.32 -5.71
N ALA A 363 15.99 -8.01 -6.96
CA ALA A 363 14.65 -8.17 -7.53
C ALA A 363 14.14 -9.62 -7.40
N LEU A 364 15.00 -10.61 -7.63
CA LEU A 364 14.64 -12.02 -7.45
C LEU A 364 14.37 -12.41 -6.01
N LYS A 365 15.19 -11.93 -5.07
CA LYS A 365 14.94 -12.13 -3.63
C LYS A 365 13.60 -11.50 -3.24
N ILE A 366 13.29 -10.31 -3.73
CA ILE A 366 12.02 -9.62 -3.50
C ILE A 366 10.86 -10.42 -4.07
N SER A 367 10.90 -10.78 -5.37
CA SER A 367 9.87 -11.58 -6.02
C SER A 367 9.63 -12.89 -5.30
N HIS A 368 10.69 -13.54 -4.82
CA HIS A 368 10.56 -14.76 -4.02
C HIS A 368 9.86 -14.52 -2.69
N LEU A 369 9.97 -13.36 -2.06
CA LEU A 369 9.34 -13.02 -0.77
C LEU A 369 7.93 -12.42 -0.92
N LEU A 370 7.51 -12.00 -2.10
CA LEU A 370 6.16 -11.46 -2.33
C LEU A 370 5.02 -12.38 -1.85
N PRO A 371 5.06 -13.72 -2.08
CA PRO A 371 4.01 -14.57 -1.56
C PRO A 371 3.98 -14.56 -0.02
N ALA A 372 5.12 -14.32 0.64
CA ALA A 372 5.19 -14.20 2.09
C ALA A 372 4.45 -12.95 2.63
N PHE A 373 4.47 -11.83 1.89
CA PHE A 373 3.64 -10.65 2.19
C PHE A 373 2.15 -10.90 2.00
N GLU A 374 1.78 -11.66 0.96
CA GLU A 374 0.38 -11.98 0.64
C GLU A 374 -0.21 -13.03 1.60
N SER A 375 0.64 -14.00 2.00
CA SER A 375 0.24 -15.28 2.58
C SER A 375 -0.11 -15.26 4.08
N LYS A 376 -0.49 -16.45 4.52
CA LYS A 376 -1.17 -16.82 5.77
C LYS A 376 -0.22 -17.02 6.96
N ASP A 377 1.09 -17.01 6.74
CA ASP A 377 2.05 -17.32 7.78
C ASP A 377 2.37 -16.10 8.65
N ASN A 378 2.81 -16.36 9.89
CA ASN A 378 3.13 -15.38 10.94
C ASN A 378 4.35 -14.50 10.61
N GLU A 379 4.68 -14.27 9.34
CA GLU A 379 5.82 -13.44 8.95
C GLU A 379 5.57 -11.97 9.29
N LEU A 380 4.38 -11.46 8.96
CA LEU A 380 3.98 -10.11 9.32
C LEU A 380 3.14 -10.09 10.61
N PRO A 381 3.43 -9.18 11.56
CA PRO A 381 2.69 -9.11 12.81
C PRO A 381 1.20 -8.85 12.61
N ARG A 382 0.40 -9.52 13.45
CA ARG A 382 -1.04 -9.31 13.61
C ARG A 382 -1.35 -8.98 15.06
N ALA A 383 -2.43 -8.24 15.31
CA ALA A 383 -2.90 -7.97 16.66
C ALA A 383 -3.90 -9.07 17.07
N PHE A 384 -3.74 -9.61 18.28
CA PHE A 384 -4.51 -10.74 18.81
C PHE A 384 -5.01 -10.43 20.22
N ASP A 385 -5.94 -11.24 20.72
CA ASP A 385 -6.40 -11.21 22.12
C ASP A 385 -6.89 -9.84 22.59
N ILE A 386 -7.46 -9.07 21.66
CA ILE A 386 -7.99 -7.73 21.90
C ILE A 386 -9.29 -7.88 22.69
N LYS A 387 -9.17 -7.84 24.02
CA LYS A 387 -10.28 -8.10 24.96
C LYS A 387 -11.52 -7.26 24.67
N ALA A 388 -11.33 -5.99 24.28
CA ALA A 388 -12.42 -5.09 23.95
C ALA A 388 -13.30 -5.67 22.83
N LEU A 389 -12.68 -6.14 21.74
CA LEU A 389 -13.40 -6.67 20.58
C LEU A 389 -14.05 -8.04 20.84
N LYS A 390 -13.52 -8.83 21.78
CA LYS A 390 -14.11 -10.14 22.16
C LYS A 390 -15.33 -10.01 23.06
N LYS A 391 -15.46 -8.91 23.80
CA LYS A 391 -16.61 -8.67 24.68
C LYS A 391 -17.88 -8.41 23.88
N LYS A 392 -18.98 -8.93 24.41
CA LYS A 392 -20.33 -8.61 23.93
C LYS A 392 -20.56 -7.10 24.02
N SER A 393 -21.05 -6.51 22.94
CA SER A 393 -21.32 -5.08 22.89
C SER A 393 -22.46 -4.70 23.86
N PRO A 394 -22.41 -3.49 24.45
CA PRO A 394 -23.52 -2.93 25.23
C PRO A 394 -24.83 -2.88 24.42
N ALA A 395 -25.97 -2.75 25.10
CA ALA A 395 -27.30 -2.78 24.46
C ALA A 395 -27.42 -1.85 23.24
N ALA A 396 -26.96 -0.59 23.36
CA ALA A 396 -26.99 0.41 22.30
C ALA A 396 -26.10 0.08 21.08
N PHE A 397 -25.15 -0.85 21.23
CA PHE A 397 -24.16 -1.22 20.21
C PHE A 397 -24.26 -2.70 19.79
N ARG A 398 -25.35 -3.40 20.18
CA ARG A 398 -25.54 -4.83 19.85
C ARG A 398 -25.55 -5.13 18.36
N TRP A 399 -25.88 -4.15 17.52
CA TRP A 399 -25.84 -4.26 16.07
C TRP A 399 -24.45 -4.69 15.55
N GLN A 400 -23.37 -4.28 16.25
CA GLN A 400 -22.00 -4.66 15.91
C GLN A 400 -21.77 -6.18 16.04
N ASP A 401 -22.34 -6.80 17.08
CA ASP A 401 -22.26 -8.26 17.28
C ASP A 401 -23.14 -9.00 16.27
N ILE A 402 -24.30 -8.43 15.93
CA ILE A 402 -25.19 -8.98 14.90
C ILE A 402 -24.47 -9.00 13.54
N ALA A 403 -23.79 -7.92 13.18
CA ALA A 403 -23.02 -7.83 11.96
C ALA A 403 -21.93 -8.91 11.89
N VAL A 404 -21.12 -9.03 12.96
CA VAL A 404 -20.11 -10.09 13.08
C VAL A 404 -20.72 -11.49 12.94
N ASN A 405 -21.84 -11.76 13.61
CA ASN A 405 -22.49 -13.07 13.56
C ASN A 405 -23.00 -13.41 12.15
N LYS A 406 -23.62 -12.45 11.44
CA LYS A 406 -24.09 -12.68 10.06
C LYS A 406 -22.92 -12.92 9.10
N ILE A 407 -21.84 -12.15 9.21
CA ILE A 407 -20.63 -12.35 8.39
C ILE A 407 -20.00 -13.71 8.68
N THR A 408 -19.88 -14.07 9.96
CA THR A 408 -19.33 -15.38 10.38
C THR A 408 -20.20 -16.54 9.87
N THR A 409 -21.52 -16.36 9.87
CA THR A 409 -22.47 -17.37 9.37
C THR A 409 -22.35 -17.51 7.85
N TRP A 410 -22.30 -16.39 7.12
CA TRP A 410 -22.06 -16.37 5.69
C TRP A 410 -20.73 -17.04 5.32
N ARG A 411 -19.64 -16.80 6.07
CA ARG A 411 -18.34 -17.44 5.83
C ARG A 411 -18.41 -18.96 5.89
N LYS A 412 -19.26 -19.54 6.73
CA LYS A 412 -19.47 -21.00 6.81
C LYS A 412 -20.17 -21.57 5.59
N THR A 413 -20.80 -20.74 4.76
CA THR A 413 -21.46 -21.13 3.50
C THR A 413 -20.51 -21.10 2.30
N LEU A 414 -19.29 -20.61 2.47
CA LEU A 414 -18.31 -20.56 1.40
C LEU A 414 -17.87 -21.98 1.01
N PRO A 415 -17.68 -22.27 -0.30
CA PRO A 415 -17.23 -23.59 -0.75
C PRO A 415 -15.93 -24.03 -0.08
N GLU A 416 -15.75 -25.32 0.20
CA GLU A 416 -14.52 -25.87 0.81
C GLU A 416 -13.25 -25.60 -0.03
N LYS A 417 -13.40 -25.41 -1.35
CA LYS A 417 -12.31 -25.01 -2.26
C LYS A 417 -11.85 -23.56 -2.07
N GLN A 418 -12.63 -22.71 -1.39
CA GLN A 418 -12.14 -21.39 -1.00
C GLN A 418 -11.23 -21.51 0.20
N SER A 419 -9.99 -21.06 0.04
CA SER A 419 -9.09 -20.79 1.15
C SER A 419 -9.83 -19.95 2.20
N THR A 420 -9.83 -20.38 3.45
CA THR A 420 -10.40 -19.62 4.58
C THR A 420 -9.85 -18.20 4.71
N ALA A 421 -8.71 -17.91 4.08
CA ALA A 421 -8.09 -16.59 4.05
C ALA A 421 -8.36 -15.77 2.78
N ASN A 422 -8.61 -16.41 1.63
CA ASN A 422 -8.67 -15.75 0.33
C ASN A 422 -10.08 -15.88 -0.25
N PHE A 423 -10.90 -14.86 0.00
CA PHE A 423 -12.23 -14.68 -0.56
C PHE A 423 -12.48 -13.19 -0.76
N GLY A 424 -13.25 -12.84 -1.80
CA GLY A 424 -13.60 -11.47 -2.10
C GLY A 424 -14.64 -10.99 -1.08
N PHE A 425 -14.45 -9.79 -0.53
CA PHE A 425 -15.41 -9.19 0.38
C PHE A 425 -15.44 -7.67 0.26
N PHE A 426 -16.63 -7.14 0.00
CA PHE A 426 -16.91 -5.71 -0.08
C PHE A 426 -18.01 -5.33 0.90
N ALA A 427 -17.69 -4.48 1.87
CA ALA A 427 -18.64 -4.06 2.90
C ALA A 427 -18.98 -2.57 2.80
N VAL A 428 -20.26 -2.27 2.99
CA VAL A 428 -20.80 -0.91 3.10
C VAL A 428 -21.34 -0.75 4.52
N ASN A 429 -20.58 -0.07 5.37
CA ASN A 429 -21.03 0.27 6.72
C ASN A 429 -21.67 1.66 6.73
N MET A 430 -23.00 1.68 6.78
CA MET A 430 -23.84 2.88 6.75
C MET A 430 -24.39 3.27 8.12
N ALA A 431 -23.85 2.75 9.24
CA ALA A 431 -24.39 3.08 10.55
C ALA A 431 -24.36 4.60 10.83
N SER A 432 -25.40 5.14 11.46
CA SER A 432 -25.52 6.59 11.67
C SER A 432 -24.42 7.17 12.57
N THR A 433 -24.15 8.47 12.45
CA THR A 433 -23.17 9.19 13.28
C THR A 433 -23.41 8.97 14.77
N GLY A 434 -22.34 8.62 15.50
CA GLY A 434 -22.40 8.33 16.93
C GLY A 434 -22.86 6.90 17.30
N LYS A 435 -23.17 6.03 16.33
CA LYS A 435 -23.56 4.62 16.59
C LYS A 435 -22.36 3.66 16.75
N GLY A 436 -21.13 4.18 16.75
CA GLY A 436 -19.92 3.39 17.00
C GLY A 436 -19.34 2.68 15.78
N LYS A 437 -19.34 3.30 14.59
CA LYS A 437 -18.77 2.77 13.33
C LYS A 437 -17.35 2.25 13.49
N THR A 438 -16.45 3.05 14.07
CA THR A 438 -15.03 2.72 14.27
C THR A 438 -14.81 1.36 14.93
N PHE A 439 -15.53 1.08 16.02
CA PHE A 439 -15.39 -0.17 16.75
C PHE A 439 -16.03 -1.35 15.99
N ALA A 440 -17.15 -1.09 15.29
CA ALA A 440 -17.77 -2.05 14.39
C ALA A 440 -16.82 -2.45 13.26
N ASN A 441 -16.13 -1.48 12.66
CA ASN A 441 -15.16 -1.69 11.59
C ASN A 441 -14.06 -2.67 12.02
N ALA A 442 -13.48 -2.47 13.21
CA ALA A 442 -12.51 -3.40 13.77
C ALA A 442 -13.09 -4.78 14.07
N LYS A 443 -14.33 -4.87 14.61
CA LYS A 443 -15.03 -6.14 14.84
C LYS A 443 -15.27 -6.92 13.54
N ILE A 444 -15.69 -6.24 12.49
CA ILE A 444 -15.93 -6.80 11.16
C ILE A 444 -14.61 -7.29 10.54
N MET A 445 -13.56 -6.47 10.56
CA MET A 445 -12.24 -6.85 10.04
C MET A 445 -11.66 -8.05 10.79
N ARG A 446 -11.87 -8.14 12.10
CA ARG A 446 -11.52 -9.34 12.87
C ARG A 446 -12.29 -10.57 12.36
N ALA A 447 -13.60 -10.44 12.18
CA ALA A 447 -14.46 -11.50 11.68
C ALA A 447 -14.15 -11.91 10.23
N LEU A 448 -13.46 -11.07 9.45
CA LEU A 448 -13.03 -11.34 8.09
C LEU A 448 -11.61 -11.91 8.00
N SER A 449 -10.80 -11.77 9.05
CA SER A 449 -9.45 -12.33 9.10
C SER A 449 -9.44 -13.85 8.92
N ALA A 450 -8.33 -14.42 8.43
CA ALA A 450 -8.22 -15.85 8.15
C ALA A 450 -8.57 -16.74 9.35
N ASP A 451 -8.17 -16.32 10.56
CA ASP A 451 -8.40 -17.02 11.82
C ASP A 451 -9.62 -16.52 12.61
N GLN A 452 -10.33 -15.50 12.11
CA GLN A 452 -11.48 -14.83 12.75
C GLN A 452 -11.16 -14.15 14.10
N GLU A 453 -9.89 -14.08 14.47
CA GLU A 453 -9.42 -13.69 15.80
C GLU A 453 -8.35 -12.59 15.78
N SER A 454 -7.75 -12.35 14.61
CA SER A 454 -6.65 -11.40 14.43
C SER A 454 -7.06 -10.13 13.68
N LEU A 455 -6.24 -9.07 13.82
CA LEU A 455 -6.34 -7.86 13.01
C LEU A 455 -5.06 -7.59 12.25
N ARG A 456 -5.23 -7.35 10.94
CA ARG A 456 -4.23 -6.70 10.09
C ARG A 456 -4.93 -5.97 8.95
N PHE A 457 -5.06 -4.65 9.10
CA PHE A 457 -5.78 -3.82 8.14
C PHE A 457 -5.22 -2.40 8.14
N ILE A 458 -5.64 -1.63 7.15
CA ILE A 458 -5.39 -0.20 7.00
C ILE A 458 -6.70 0.51 7.31
N LEU A 459 -6.67 1.45 8.25
CA LEU A 459 -7.73 2.41 8.50
C LEU A 459 -7.34 3.72 7.82
N ALA A 460 -7.82 3.90 6.59
CA ALA A 460 -7.64 5.09 5.78
C ALA A 460 -8.78 6.08 6.08
N LEU A 461 -8.43 7.27 6.54
CA LEU A 461 -9.38 8.30 6.96
C LEU A 461 -9.58 9.34 5.86
N GLY A 462 -10.81 9.85 5.74
CA GLY A 462 -11.22 10.94 4.84
C GLY A 462 -10.63 12.32 5.13
N LEU A 463 -9.64 12.41 6.03
CA LEU A 463 -9.07 13.68 6.48
C LEU A 463 -7.83 14.04 5.66
N ARG A 464 -7.62 15.33 5.38
CA ARG A 464 -6.36 15.82 4.77
C ARG A 464 -5.16 15.67 5.70
N THR A 465 -5.36 15.68 7.01
CA THR A 465 -4.29 15.50 8.01
C THR A 465 -4.76 14.65 9.17
N LEU A 466 -3.86 13.79 9.65
CA LEU A 466 -4.08 12.97 10.84
C LEU A 466 -3.22 13.47 11.99
N THR A 467 -3.86 13.93 13.06
CA THR A 467 -3.18 14.29 14.30
C THR A 467 -2.90 13.06 15.15
N LEU A 468 -1.88 13.13 16.01
CA LEU A 468 -1.61 12.07 16.99
C LEU A 468 -2.80 11.83 17.92
N GLN A 469 -3.51 12.90 18.32
CA GLN A 469 -4.70 12.81 19.18
C GLN A 469 -5.82 11.99 18.53
N THR A 470 -6.10 12.23 17.24
CA THR A 470 -7.07 11.44 16.49
C THR A 470 -6.63 9.98 16.41
N GLY A 471 -5.35 9.71 16.17
CA GLY A 471 -4.79 8.35 16.20
C GLY A 471 -4.90 7.66 17.56
N ASP A 472 -4.65 8.37 18.65
CA ASP A 472 -4.77 7.84 20.02
C ASP A 472 -6.22 7.59 20.43
N GLU A 473 -7.16 8.38 19.90
CA GLU A 473 -8.58 8.10 20.05
C GLU A 473 -8.94 6.75 19.40
N TYR A 474 -8.44 6.46 18.19
CA TYR A 474 -8.64 5.16 17.54
C TYR A 474 -8.06 4.00 18.36
N ARG A 475 -6.85 4.18 18.90
CA ARG A 475 -6.22 3.19 19.79
C ARG A 475 -7.09 2.89 21.01
N SER A 476 -7.50 3.95 21.71
CA SER A 476 -8.34 3.85 22.91
C SER A 476 -9.69 3.18 22.61
N ARG A 477 -10.37 3.61 21.54
CA ARG A 477 -11.68 3.06 21.14
C ARG A 477 -11.60 1.57 20.79
N ILE A 478 -10.60 1.15 20.02
CA ILE A 478 -10.46 -0.26 19.60
C ILE A 478 -9.87 -1.13 20.73
N GLY A 479 -9.10 -0.53 21.63
CA GLY A 479 -8.36 -1.21 22.69
C GLY A 479 -7.03 -1.77 22.22
N LEU A 480 -6.35 -1.04 21.33
CA LEU A 480 -5.01 -1.36 20.82
C LEU A 480 -3.98 -0.41 21.44
N ASP A 481 -2.76 -0.90 21.64
CA ASP A 481 -1.64 -0.08 22.11
C ASP A 481 -0.73 0.35 20.94
N GLU A 482 0.25 1.21 21.24
CA GLU A 482 1.25 1.73 20.29
C GLU A 482 2.18 0.66 19.68
N THR A 483 2.13 -0.58 20.18
CA THR A 483 2.86 -1.73 19.66
C THR A 483 2.00 -2.57 18.69
N GLU A 484 0.72 -2.25 18.56
CA GLU A 484 -0.26 -2.97 17.74
C GLU A 484 -0.93 -2.08 16.67
N LEU A 485 -1.05 -0.78 16.93
CA LEU A 485 -1.56 0.20 15.97
C LEU A 485 -0.53 1.30 15.74
N ALA A 486 -0.07 1.44 14.49
CA ALA A 486 0.76 2.55 14.05
C ALA A 486 -0.09 3.71 13.56
N VAL A 487 0.26 4.92 13.98
CA VAL A 487 -0.36 6.16 13.50
C VAL A 487 0.63 6.86 12.58
N LEU A 488 0.22 7.10 11.35
CA LEU A 488 1.00 7.90 10.41
C LEU A 488 0.57 9.37 10.55
N ILE A 489 1.47 10.20 11.09
CA ILE A 489 1.13 11.57 11.47
C ILE A 489 1.35 12.51 10.28
N GLY A 490 0.33 13.31 9.98
CA GLY A 490 0.48 14.51 9.15
C GLY A 490 0.28 15.73 10.05
N SER A 491 1.33 16.22 10.71
CA SER A 491 1.19 17.39 11.60
C SER A 491 1.13 18.67 10.76
N ARG A 492 0.46 19.73 11.24
CA ARG A 492 0.33 21.01 10.52
C ARG A 492 1.67 21.75 10.39
N ALA A 493 2.51 21.69 11.41
CA ALA A 493 3.89 22.18 11.35
C ALA A 493 4.74 21.33 10.39
N VAL A 494 4.55 20.01 10.35
CA VAL A 494 5.17 19.15 9.34
C VAL A 494 4.58 19.43 7.97
N LEU A 495 3.30 19.78 7.82
CA LEU A 495 2.67 20.12 6.55
C LEU A 495 3.17 21.49 6.03
N ASP A 496 3.32 22.49 6.90
CA ASP A 496 3.85 23.81 6.56
C ASP A 496 5.36 23.77 6.30
N LEU A 497 6.10 22.98 7.09
CA LEU A 497 7.51 22.68 6.84
C LEU A 497 7.66 21.78 5.62
N HIS A 498 6.73 20.86 5.33
CA HIS A 498 6.67 20.04 4.12
C HIS A 498 6.23 20.86 2.92
N ASN A 499 5.41 21.91 3.06
CA ASN A 499 5.06 22.84 1.98
C ASN A 499 6.23 23.77 1.65
N ARG A 500 6.97 24.25 2.66
CA ARG A 500 8.22 25.02 2.49
C ARG A 500 9.38 24.13 1.99
N HIS A 501 9.53 22.93 2.55
CA HIS A 501 10.42 21.90 2.02
C HIS A 501 9.92 21.37 0.68
N GLN A 502 8.64 21.47 0.30
CA GLN A 502 8.17 21.02 -1.01
C GLN A 502 8.65 21.95 -2.12
N GLN A 503 8.97 23.22 -1.84
CA GLN A 503 9.67 24.04 -2.83
C GLN A 503 11.12 23.55 -3.01
N GLN A 504 11.90 23.45 -1.93
CA GLN A 504 13.27 22.91 -1.99
C GLN A 504 13.35 21.44 -2.46
N LYS A 505 12.37 20.61 -2.09
CA LYS A 505 12.26 19.21 -2.49
C LYS A 505 11.64 19.04 -3.87
N ALA A 506 10.74 19.90 -4.32
CA ALA A 506 10.32 19.89 -5.71
C ALA A 506 11.50 20.28 -6.61
N ASP A 507 12.39 21.16 -6.13
CA ASP A 507 13.63 21.47 -6.80
C ASP A 507 14.62 20.29 -6.74
N GLU A 508 14.83 19.63 -5.59
CA GLU A 508 15.67 18.42 -5.50
C GLU A 508 15.09 17.22 -6.28
N GLU A 509 13.79 16.96 -6.22
CA GLU A 509 13.07 15.93 -6.99
C GLU A 509 13.14 16.25 -8.48
N LYS A 510 12.96 17.51 -8.89
CA LYS A 510 13.20 17.93 -10.28
C LYS A 510 14.65 17.70 -10.68
N THR A 511 15.61 18.02 -9.81
CA THR A 511 17.04 17.85 -10.09
C THR A 511 17.39 16.37 -10.23
N ASN A 512 16.87 15.51 -9.36
CA ASN A 512 17.05 14.06 -9.43
C ASN A 512 16.31 13.46 -10.65
N GLU A 513 15.13 13.96 -10.98
CA GLU A 513 14.37 13.58 -12.19
C GLU A 513 15.13 13.96 -13.46
N GLU A 514 15.69 15.16 -13.50
CA GLU A 514 16.51 15.64 -14.60
C GLU A 514 17.74 14.76 -14.74
N ALA A 515 18.41 14.42 -13.64
CA ALA A 515 19.61 13.58 -13.64
C ALA A 515 19.34 12.07 -13.85
N GLY A 516 18.08 11.60 -13.81
CA GLY A 516 17.71 10.18 -13.92
C GLY A 516 18.10 9.34 -12.70
N SER A 517 17.98 9.91 -11.50
CA SER A 517 18.41 9.32 -10.22
C SER A 517 17.25 9.02 -9.26
N GLU A 518 16.05 8.75 -9.78
CA GLU A 518 14.83 8.57 -8.97
C GLU A 518 14.87 7.33 -8.06
N SER A 519 15.72 6.34 -8.35
CA SER A 519 15.89 5.15 -7.50
C SER A 519 16.55 5.46 -6.15
N LEU A 520 17.07 6.67 -5.96
CA LEU A 520 17.65 7.14 -4.69
C LEU A 520 16.67 7.97 -3.84
N GLU A 521 15.43 8.19 -4.32
CA GLU A 521 14.40 8.92 -3.57
C GLU A 521 13.94 8.17 -2.31
N THR A 522 13.57 8.94 -1.28
CA THR A 522 12.99 8.39 -0.05
C THR A 522 11.60 7.82 -0.33
N LEU A 523 11.37 6.58 0.13
CA LEU A 523 10.09 5.87 -0.09
C LEU A 523 8.92 6.46 0.72
N ILE A 524 9.18 6.93 1.95
CA ILE A 524 8.20 7.62 2.80
C ILE A 524 8.87 8.66 3.71
N ASP A 525 8.32 9.87 3.72
CA ASP A 525 8.88 10.99 4.50
C ASP A 525 8.17 11.21 5.85
N ASN A 526 6.92 10.72 5.99
CA ASN A 526 6.08 10.95 7.15
C ASN A 526 6.61 10.26 8.42
N GLU A 527 6.33 10.87 9.57
CA GLU A 527 6.63 10.25 10.86
C GLU A 527 5.61 9.16 11.21
N ILE A 528 6.14 8.03 11.69
CA ILE A 528 5.34 6.87 12.06
C ILE A 528 5.53 6.59 13.54
N TYR A 529 4.43 6.71 14.29
CA TYR A 529 4.42 6.41 15.72
C TYR A 529 4.03 4.95 15.96
N TYR A 530 5.03 4.11 16.21
CA TYR A 530 4.92 2.67 16.45
C TYR A 530 6.10 2.19 17.31
N GLU A 531 5.86 1.54 18.45
CA GLU A 531 6.89 1.18 19.44
C GLU A 531 7.11 -0.35 19.61
N THR A 532 7.35 -1.06 18.51
CA THR A 532 7.72 -2.49 18.54
C THR A 532 9.10 -2.71 17.93
N GLN A 533 9.89 -3.64 18.49
CA GLN A 533 11.12 -4.09 17.84
C GLN A 533 10.77 -4.96 16.64
N ILE A 534 11.25 -4.57 15.47
CA ILE A 534 10.95 -5.26 14.23
C ILE A 534 12.07 -6.29 14.00
N PRO A 535 11.74 -7.59 13.84
CA PRO A 535 12.75 -8.63 13.67
C PRO A 535 13.67 -8.33 12.47
N GLU A 536 14.97 -8.54 12.64
CA GLU A 536 15.90 -8.66 11.50
C GLU A 536 15.71 -10.04 10.88
N ASP A 537 15.07 -10.05 9.73
CA ASP A 537 14.75 -11.21 8.91
C ASP A 537 14.94 -10.88 7.42
N ARG A 538 14.64 -11.85 6.55
CA ARG A 538 14.87 -11.71 5.11
C ARG A 538 14.09 -10.55 4.48
N LEU A 539 12.90 -10.25 5.02
CA LEU A 539 12.01 -9.19 4.56
C LEU A 539 12.52 -7.80 4.93
N THR A 540 13.03 -7.65 6.16
CA THR A 540 13.61 -6.38 6.62
C THR A 540 14.95 -6.06 5.98
N THR A 541 15.77 -7.07 5.64
CA THR A 541 17.10 -6.86 5.04
C THR A 541 17.04 -6.08 3.73
N ILE A 542 16.00 -6.30 2.93
CA ILE A 542 15.80 -5.61 1.64
C ILE A 542 15.47 -4.12 1.82
N LEU A 543 15.00 -3.73 3.00
CA LEU A 543 14.69 -2.33 3.32
C LEU A 543 15.83 -1.67 4.13
N ALA A 544 16.96 -2.36 4.34
CA ALA A 544 17.94 -2.08 5.41
C ALA A 544 18.97 -1.00 5.18
N ASN A 545 19.27 -0.67 3.93
CA ASN A 545 20.34 0.27 3.62
C ASN A 545 19.84 1.70 3.33
N ASP A 546 18.57 1.97 3.61
CA ASP A 546 18.00 3.32 3.54
C ASP A 546 18.26 4.08 4.85
N ASN A 547 18.65 5.36 4.77
CA ASN A 547 18.74 6.27 5.92
C ASN A 547 17.41 6.37 6.70
N HIS A 548 16.30 5.96 6.08
CA HIS A 548 14.95 5.92 6.66
C HIS A 548 14.45 4.50 7.00
N HIS A 549 15.33 3.51 7.03
CA HIS A 549 15.03 2.08 7.24
C HIS A 549 13.98 1.80 8.34
N GLU A 550 14.14 2.41 9.52
CA GLU A 550 13.23 2.18 10.64
C GLU A 550 11.80 2.68 10.36
N ARG A 551 11.62 3.76 9.59
CA ARG A 551 10.28 4.23 9.19
C ARG A 551 9.63 3.25 8.22
N ASN A 552 10.37 2.82 7.19
CA ASN A 552 9.89 1.86 6.18
C ASN A 552 9.43 0.56 6.85
N LYS A 553 10.19 0.05 7.83
CA LYS A 553 9.78 -1.12 8.61
C LYS A 553 8.50 -0.87 9.41
N LYS A 554 8.39 0.26 10.14
CA LYS A 554 7.22 0.56 10.98
C LYS A 554 5.93 0.58 10.16
N PHE A 555 5.97 1.17 8.96
CA PHE A 555 4.83 1.20 8.04
C PHE A 555 4.33 -0.21 7.67
N LEU A 556 5.25 -1.12 7.35
CA LEU A 556 4.91 -2.47 6.91
C LEU A 556 4.55 -3.41 8.06
N TYR A 557 5.30 -3.39 9.16
CA TYR A 557 5.19 -4.38 10.24
C TYR A 557 4.10 -4.08 11.26
N ALA A 558 3.54 -2.87 11.29
CA ALA A 558 2.41 -2.56 12.16
C ALA A 558 1.22 -3.49 11.85
N PRO A 559 0.58 -4.14 12.85
CA PRO A 559 -0.63 -4.90 12.59
C PRO A 559 -1.74 -4.04 12.00
N VAL A 560 -2.11 -2.97 12.71
CA VAL A 560 -3.09 -1.99 12.25
C VAL A 560 -2.36 -0.69 11.90
N LEU A 561 -2.65 -0.14 10.73
CA LEU A 561 -2.12 1.16 10.30
C LEU A 561 -3.27 2.14 10.22
N THR A 562 -3.18 3.27 10.91
CA THR A 562 -4.12 4.38 10.80
C THR A 562 -3.43 5.53 10.09
N CYS A 563 -3.97 5.96 8.96
CA CYS A 563 -3.42 7.02 8.11
C CYS A 563 -4.56 7.77 7.41
N THR A 564 -4.26 8.90 6.76
CA THR A 564 -5.18 9.46 5.76
C THR A 564 -5.19 8.60 4.50
N ILE A 565 -6.22 8.73 3.68
CA ILE A 565 -6.29 7.99 2.40
C ILE A 565 -5.15 8.38 1.45
N ASP A 566 -4.68 9.63 1.48
CA ASP A 566 -3.61 10.15 0.61
C ASP A 566 -2.33 9.32 0.71
N HIS A 567 -2.00 8.86 1.92
CA HIS A 567 -0.82 8.02 2.14
C HIS A 567 -0.92 6.67 1.41
N MET A 568 -2.13 6.17 1.17
CA MET A 568 -2.36 4.97 0.37
C MET A 568 -2.59 5.29 -1.10
N MET A 569 -3.00 6.50 -1.47
CA MET A 569 -3.12 6.94 -2.87
C MET A 569 -1.80 6.84 -3.63
N ALA A 570 -0.66 6.97 -2.94
CA ALA A 570 0.65 6.73 -3.54
C ALA A 570 0.78 5.34 -4.20
N ALA A 571 -0.01 4.34 -3.80
CA ALA A 571 -0.02 3.02 -4.47
C ALA A 571 -0.48 3.07 -5.93
N THR A 572 -1.31 4.05 -6.32
CA THR A 572 -1.90 4.16 -7.66
C THR A 572 -1.60 5.48 -8.37
N GLU A 573 -1.37 6.56 -7.62
CA GLU A 573 -1.20 7.91 -8.16
C GLU A 573 0.26 8.32 -8.33
N THR A 574 1.21 7.49 -7.88
CA THR A 574 2.64 7.75 -8.08
C THR A 574 3.01 7.52 -9.54
N THR A 575 3.29 8.60 -10.26
CA THR A 575 3.71 8.57 -11.67
C THR A 575 5.21 8.53 -11.85
N ARG A 576 6.00 8.85 -10.82
CA ARG A 576 7.47 8.88 -10.83
C ARG A 576 8.04 8.45 -9.47
N GLY A 577 9.23 7.85 -9.49
CA GLY A 577 9.96 7.45 -8.28
C GLY A 577 9.36 6.26 -7.52
N GLY A 578 9.96 5.96 -6.37
CA GLY A 578 9.71 4.76 -5.57
C GLY A 578 8.52 4.83 -4.61
N ARG A 579 7.80 5.96 -4.51
CA ARG A 579 6.79 6.20 -3.45
C ARG A 579 5.63 5.20 -3.40
N TYR A 580 5.32 4.51 -4.51
CA TYR A 580 4.29 3.47 -4.53
C TYR A 580 4.73 2.15 -3.85
N ILE A 581 6.03 1.90 -3.69
CA ILE A 581 6.57 0.60 -3.26
C ILE A 581 6.01 0.19 -1.89
N LEU A 582 6.11 1.08 -0.89
CA LEU A 582 5.66 0.78 0.48
C LEU A 582 4.13 0.66 0.58
N PRO A 583 3.31 1.60 0.05
CA PRO A 583 1.86 1.45 -0.02
C PRO A 583 1.41 0.16 -0.71
N SER A 584 2.04 -0.24 -1.82
CA SER A 584 1.73 -1.49 -2.52
C SER A 584 2.01 -2.72 -1.65
N LEU A 585 3.19 -2.80 -1.01
CA LEU A 585 3.51 -3.89 -0.07
C LEU A 585 2.59 -3.92 1.15
N ARG A 586 2.20 -2.74 1.66
CA ARG A 586 1.26 -2.62 2.79
C ARG A 586 -0.10 -3.15 2.42
N LEU A 587 -0.60 -2.75 1.24
CA LEU A 587 -1.90 -3.20 0.72
C LEU A 587 -1.87 -4.69 0.42
N MET A 588 -0.80 -5.25 -0.15
CA MET A 588 -0.65 -6.70 -0.37
C MET A 588 -0.85 -7.55 0.89
N SER A 589 -0.57 -6.99 2.07
CA SER A 589 -0.59 -7.73 3.34
C SER A 589 -1.73 -7.36 4.28
N SER A 590 -2.58 -6.39 3.93
CA SER A 590 -3.55 -5.79 4.83
C SER A 590 -4.89 -5.53 4.14
N ASP A 591 -6.00 -5.85 4.80
CA ASP A 591 -7.33 -5.44 4.32
C ASP A 591 -7.50 -3.90 4.44
N LEU A 592 -8.44 -3.32 3.69
CA LEU A 592 -8.60 -1.86 3.58
C LEU A 592 -9.96 -1.40 4.15
N VAL A 593 -9.92 -0.46 5.07
CA VAL A 593 -11.08 0.28 5.58
C VAL A 593 -10.93 1.74 5.19
N ILE A 594 -11.92 2.28 4.48
CA ILE A 594 -12.00 3.70 4.15
C ILE A 594 -13.13 4.30 4.99
N ASP A 595 -12.77 5.15 5.95
CA ASP A 595 -13.71 5.81 6.86
C ASP A 595 -13.98 7.25 6.40
N GLU A 596 -15.24 7.66 6.51
CA GLU A 596 -15.80 8.92 6.00
C GLU A 596 -15.50 9.13 4.51
N ILE A 597 -15.87 8.12 3.70
CA ILE A 597 -15.64 8.10 2.25
C ILE A 597 -16.37 9.22 1.49
N ASP A 598 -17.41 9.80 2.08
CA ASP A 598 -18.22 10.87 1.52
C ASP A 598 -17.63 12.27 1.71
N ASP A 599 -16.50 12.40 2.41
CA ASP A 599 -15.76 13.66 2.51
C ASP A 599 -15.00 14.03 1.21
N PHE A 600 -15.02 13.16 0.19
CA PHE A 600 -14.34 13.36 -1.09
C PHE A 600 -15.30 13.72 -2.22
N ASP A 601 -14.79 14.51 -3.19
CA ASP A 601 -15.53 14.90 -4.38
C ASP A 601 -14.67 14.88 -5.66
N GLY A 602 -15.33 15.06 -6.80
CA GLY A 602 -14.68 15.25 -8.09
C GLY A 602 -13.67 14.17 -8.46
N LYS A 603 -12.41 14.58 -8.66
CA LYS A 603 -11.33 13.71 -9.14
C LYS A 603 -10.83 12.74 -8.08
N ASP A 604 -10.99 13.05 -6.79
CA ASP A 604 -10.52 12.21 -5.69
C ASP A 604 -11.27 10.88 -5.66
N LEU A 605 -12.57 10.91 -6.01
CA LEU A 605 -13.39 9.70 -6.11
C LEU A 605 -12.82 8.69 -7.11
N ILE A 606 -12.23 9.17 -8.22
CA ILE A 606 -11.63 8.32 -9.26
C ILE A 606 -10.33 7.69 -8.74
N ALA A 607 -9.49 8.46 -8.04
CA ALA A 607 -8.26 7.95 -7.42
C ALA A 607 -8.55 6.87 -6.36
N ILE A 608 -9.57 7.10 -5.53
CA ILE A 608 -10.03 6.11 -4.57
C ILE A 608 -10.55 4.85 -5.27
N GLY A 609 -11.27 5.00 -6.38
CA GLY A 609 -11.68 3.89 -7.23
C GLY A 609 -10.49 3.04 -7.72
N ARG A 610 -9.40 3.69 -8.17
CA ARG A 610 -8.17 2.98 -8.55
C ARG A 610 -7.53 2.24 -7.38
N LEU A 611 -7.52 2.83 -6.17
CA LEU A 611 -7.02 2.15 -4.97
C LEU A 611 -7.87 0.92 -4.61
N ILE A 612 -9.20 1.04 -4.66
CA ILE A 612 -10.12 -0.07 -4.39
C ILE A 612 -9.93 -1.19 -5.42
N HIS A 613 -9.77 -0.84 -6.70
CA HIS A 613 -9.41 -1.79 -7.75
C HIS A 613 -8.08 -2.48 -7.45
N LEU A 614 -7.03 -1.74 -7.08
CA LEU A 614 -5.75 -2.33 -6.69
C LEU A 614 -5.90 -3.24 -5.46
N ALA A 615 -6.68 -2.87 -4.45
CA ALA A 615 -6.95 -3.70 -3.29
C ALA A 615 -7.60 -5.04 -3.69
N GLY A 616 -8.60 -5.00 -4.58
CA GLY A 616 -9.20 -6.21 -5.17
C GLY A 616 -8.17 -7.04 -5.95
N MET A 617 -7.35 -6.40 -6.78
CA MET A 617 -6.29 -7.04 -7.59
C MET A 617 -5.21 -7.70 -6.73
N LEU A 618 -4.98 -7.21 -5.51
CA LEU A 618 -4.06 -7.80 -4.52
C LEU A 618 -4.76 -8.80 -3.57
N GLY A 619 -6.01 -9.14 -3.85
CA GLY A 619 -6.79 -10.13 -3.10
C GLY A 619 -7.21 -9.67 -1.70
N ARG A 620 -7.30 -8.36 -1.46
CA ARG A 620 -7.68 -7.80 -0.17
C ARG A 620 -9.19 -7.56 -0.07
N LYS A 621 -9.69 -7.50 1.15
CA LYS A 621 -11.08 -7.17 1.47
C LYS A 621 -11.19 -5.67 1.68
N VAL A 622 -12.30 -5.08 1.25
CA VAL A 622 -12.53 -3.63 1.30
C VAL A 622 -13.80 -3.35 2.09
N MET A 623 -13.77 -2.33 2.94
CA MET A 623 -14.94 -1.78 3.60
C MET A 623 -14.95 -0.27 3.48
N ILE A 624 -16.03 0.28 2.93
CA ILE A 624 -16.32 1.71 2.97
C ILE A 624 -17.27 1.99 4.14
N SER A 625 -16.97 3.03 4.90
CA SER A 625 -17.66 3.36 6.15
C SER A 625 -18.04 4.83 6.15
N SER A 626 -19.32 5.14 6.09
CA SER A 626 -19.87 6.49 6.22
C SER A 626 -21.39 6.42 6.39
N ALA A 627 -21.98 7.38 7.10
CA ALA A 627 -23.43 7.42 7.31
C ALA A 627 -24.22 7.81 6.04
N THR A 628 -23.56 8.42 5.06
CA THR A 628 -24.14 9.23 3.99
C THR A 628 -23.73 8.78 2.59
N ILE A 629 -23.26 7.53 2.44
CA ILE A 629 -22.83 6.93 1.18
C ILE A 629 -23.96 6.96 0.14
N PRO A 630 -23.80 7.68 -0.99
CA PRO A 630 -24.75 7.66 -2.09
C PRO A 630 -24.77 6.30 -2.84
N PRO A 631 -25.90 5.90 -3.45
CA PRO A 631 -26.00 4.63 -4.16
C PRO A 631 -25.01 4.47 -5.33
N ASP A 632 -24.84 5.52 -6.12
CA ASP A 632 -23.91 5.60 -7.24
C ASP A 632 -22.45 5.46 -6.80
N LEU A 633 -22.08 6.07 -5.67
CA LEU A 633 -20.76 5.91 -5.06
C LEU A 633 -20.50 4.45 -4.64
N ALA A 634 -21.46 3.84 -3.94
CA ALA A 634 -21.35 2.46 -3.50
C ALA A 634 -21.24 1.49 -4.69
N GLU A 635 -22.05 1.70 -5.73
CA GLU A 635 -22.05 0.90 -6.96
C GLU A 635 -20.75 1.06 -7.75
N GLY A 636 -20.26 2.29 -7.93
CA GLY A 636 -19.01 2.58 -8.62
C GLY A 636 -17.80 1.94 -7.93
N TYR A 637 -17.73 1.99 -6.60
CA TYR A 637 -16.66 1.35 -5.85
C TYR A 637 -16.77 -0.17 -5.78
N PHE A 638 -17.99 -0.71 -5.73
CA PHE A 638 -18.15 -2.14 -5.92
C PHE A 638 -17.65 -2.56 -7.31
N ASN A 639 -17.97 -1.80 -8.37
CA ASN A 639 -17.49 -2.08 -9.73
C ASN A 639 -15.94 -2.07 -9.81
N ALA A 640 -15.30 -1.07 -9.21
CA ALA A 640 -13.84 -1.03 -9.10
C ALA A 640 -13.30 -2.26 -8.35
N TYR A 641 -13.92 -2.64 -7.24
CA TYR A 641 -13.50 -3.80 -6.44
C TYR A 641 -13.64 -5.12 -7.21
N GLN A 642 -14.80 -5.37 -7.84
CA GLN A 642 -15.06 -6.65 -8.50
C GLN A 642 -14.16 -6.89 -9.71
N THR A 643 -13.82 -5.83 -10.45
CA THR A 643 -12.92 -5.92 -11.61
C THR A 643 -11.49 -6.21 -11.17
N GLY A 644 -11.04 -5.60 -10.06
CA GLY A 644 -9.77 -5.95 -9.43
C GLY A 644 -9.75 -7.39 -8.91
N TRP A 645 -10.79 -7.79 -8.16
CA TRP A 645 -10.92 -9.15 -7.62
C TRP A 645 -10.93 -10.21 -8.72
N ALA A 646 -11.58 -9.95 -9.86
CA ALA A 646 -11.58 -10.84 -11.01
C ALA A 646 -10.14 -11.14 -11.48
N VAL A 647 -9.27 -10.12 -11.59
CA VAL A 647 -7.85 -10.33 -11.94
C VAL A 647 -7.13 -11.19 -10.90
N PHE A 648 -7.35 -10.93 -9.61
CA PHE A 648 -6.74 -11.74 -8.55
C PHE A 648 -7.15 -13.22 -8.67
N THR A 649 -8.42 -13.50 -8.97
CA THR A 649 -8.94 -14.86 -9.06
C THR A 649 -8.30 -15.67 -10.18
N GLN A 650 -7.97 -15.05 -11.31
CA GLN A 650 -7.25 -15.70 -12.41
C GLN A 650 -5.82 -16.10 -12.01
N THR A 651 -5.17 -15.31 -11.15
CA THR A 651 -3.78 -15.56 -10.73
C THR A 651 -3.61 -16.53 -9.55
N ARG A 652 -4.68 -16.80 -8.81
CA ARG A 652 -4.68 -17.67 -7.62
C ARG A 652 -5.62 -18.87 -7.75
N GLU A 653 -6.29 -19.01 -8.89
CA GLU A 653 -7.27 -20.06 -9.18
C GLU A 653 -8.36 -20.19 -8.08
N VAL A 654 -8.72 -19.04 -7.50
CA VAL A 654 -9.78 -18.94 -6.47
C VAL A 654 -11.12 -18.60 -7.12
N SER A 655 -12.21 -18.89 -6.41
CA SER A 655 -13.55 -18.55 -6.89
C SER A 655 -13.75 -17.04 -7.00
N ASN A 656 -14.30 -16.57 -8.12
CA ASN A 656 -14.69 -15.18 -8.35
C ASN A 656 -15.98 -14.76 -7.60
N LEU A 657 -16.30 -15.45 -6.50
CA LEU A 657 -17.43 -15.11 -5.63
C LEU A 657 -17.03 -13.96 -4.71
N ILE A 658 -17.89 -12.95 -4.63
CA ILE A 658 -17.69 -11.80 -3.74
C ILE A 658 -18.79 -11.79 -2.68
N GLY A 659 -18.40 -11.76 -1.41
CA GLY A 659 -19.31 -11.45 -0.32
C GLY A 659 -19.58 -9.94 -0.24
N CYS A 660 -20.85 -9.57 -0.23
CA CYS A 660 -21.27 -8.19 -0.01
C CYS A 660 -22.00 -8.08 1.32
N ALA A 661 -21.66 -7.07 2.12
CA ALA A 661 -22.33 -6.79 3.37
C ALA A 661 -22.80 -5.33 3.44
N TRP A 662 -24.06 -5.14 3.79
CA TRP A 662 -24.63 -3.84 4.12
C TRP A 662 -25.01 -3.81 5.59
N ILE A 663 -24.50 -2.82 6.31
CA ILE A 663 -24.47 -2.85 7.78
C ILE A 663 -24.91 -1.50 8.30
N ASP A 664 -25.87 -1.48 9.23
CA ASP A 664 -26.17 -0.32 10.06
C ASP A 664 -26.61 -0.70 11.47
N GLU A 665 -27.08 0.28 12.26
CA GLU A 665 -27.53 0.06 13.62
C GLU A 665 -28.84 -0.74 13.74
N PHE A 666 -29.59 -0.90 12.66
CA PHE A 666 -30.90 -1.56 12.65
C PHE A 666 -30.82 -2.98 12.12
N THR A 667 -30.03 -3.19 11.06
CA THR A 667 -29.94 -4.48 10.37
C THR A 667 -28.58 -4.71 9.73
N THR A 668 -28.35 -5.96 9.34
CA THR A 668 -27.20 -6.35 8.54
C THR A 668 -27.66 -7.32 7.48
N GLN A 669 -27.27 -7.12 6.23
CA GLN A 669 -27.54 -8.03 5.13
C GLN A 669 -26.21 -8.50 4.56
N VAL A 670 -26.06 -9.82 4.34
CA VAL A 670 -24.83 -10.40 3.79
C VAL A 670 -25.24 -11.40 2.72
N HIS A 671 -24.78 -11.17 1.49
CA HIS A 671 -25.12 -11.96 0.32
C HIS A 671 -23.87 -12.22 -0.52
N SER A 672 -23.88 -13.32 -1.28
CA SER A 672 -22.81 -13.60 -2.24
C SER A 672 -23.26 -13.18 -3.63
N ILE A 673 -22.44 -12.40 -4.31
CA ILE A 673 -22.60 -12.09 -5.74
C ILE A 673 -21.80 -13.13 -6.52
N LYS A 674 -22.45 -13.85 -7.43
CA LYS A 674 -21.91 -15.04 -8.10
C LYS A 674 -21.93 -14.99 -9.62
N SER A 675 -22.60 -14.01 -10.22
CA SER A 675 -22.77 -13.94 -11.67
C SER A 675 -21.42 -13.83 -12.39
N SER A 676 -21.32 -14.43 -13.57
CA SER A 676 -20.09 -14.40 -14.38
C SER A 676 -19.90 -13.05 -15.09
N ALA A 677 -20.99 -12.42 -15.53
CA ALA A 677 -20.96 -11.14 -16.25
C ALA A 677 -20.90 -9.93 -15.31
N ASP A 678 -20.02 -8.98 -15.62
CA ASP A 678 -19.77 -7.79 -14.78
C ASP A 678 -21.02 -6.91 -14.61
N SER A 679 -21.81 -6.71 -15.68
CA SER A 679 -23.05 -5.92 -15.63
C SER A 679 -24.12 -6.55 -14.73
N GLN A 680 -24.20 -7.88 -14.70
CA GLN A 680 -25.12 -8.60 -13.84
C GLN A 680 -24.69 -8.52 -12.37
N ARG A 681 -23.39 -8.61 -12.08
CA ARG A 681 -22.87 -8.42 -10.70
C ARG A 681 -23.18 -7.04 -10.16
N ILE A 682 -23.05 -5.99 -10.99
CA ILE A 682 -23.42 -4.62 -10.62
C ILE A 682 -24.92 -4.54 -10.32
N SER A 683 -25.77 -5.12 -11.18
CA SER A 683 -27.22 -5.14 -10.94
C SER A 683 -27.60 -5.88 -9.66
N GLU A 684 -26.99 -7.03 -9.37
CA GLU A 684 -27.19 -7.78 -8.12
C GLU A 684 -26.76 -6.96 -6.89
N PHE A 685 -25.63 -6.26 -6.96
CA PHE A 685 -25.19 -5.35 -5.91
C PHE A 685 -26.17 -4.20 -5.70
N SER A 686 -26.58 -3.54 -6.79
CA SER A 686 -27.49 -2.39 -6.78
C SER A 686 -28.85 -2.76 -6.18
N GLN A 687 -29.40 -3.92 -6.56
CA GLN A 687 -30.63 -4.46 -5.96
C GLN A 687 -30.48 -4.74 -4.46
N GLY A 688 -29.37 -5.37 -4.04
CA GLY A 688 -29.08 -5.62 -2.62
C GLY A 688 -28.93 -4.32 -1.83
N HIS A 689 -28.27 -3.32 -2.41
CA HIS A 689 -28.10 -2.01 -1.81
C HIS A 689 -29.44 -1.28 -1.65
N GLN A 690 -30.29 -1.26 -2.68
CA GLN A 690 -31.62 -0.66 -2.62
C GLN A 690 -32.49 -1.31 -1.55
N GLN A 691 -32.54 -2.65 -1.52
CA GLN A 691 -33.32 -3.40 -0.51
C GLN A 691 -32.85 -3.14 0.93
N PHE A 692 -31.56 -2.91 1.13
CA PHE A 692 -31.01 -2.50 2.42
C PHE A 692 -31.42 -1.06 2.76
N THR A 693 -31.22 -0.13 1.83
CA THR A 693 -31.49 1.29 2.00
C THR A 693 -32.96 1.57 2.25
N ASP A 694 -33.89 0.87 1.60
CA ASP A 694 -35.34 1.00 1.84
C ASP A 694 -35.72 0.65 3.29
N LYS A 695 -35.16 -0.45 3.80
CA LYS A 695 -35.38 -0.87 5.20
C LYS A 695 -34.76 0.14 6.17
N ARG A 696 -33.57 0.65 5.87
CA ARG A 696 -32.90 1.69 6.64
C ARG A 696 -33.72 2.97 6.69
N ILE A 697 -34.23 3.47 5.55
CA ILE A 697 -35.09 4.65 5.48
C ILE A 697 -36.34 4.46 6.32
N HIS A 698 -36.99 3.29 6.23
CA HIS A 698 -38.18 2.99 7.02
C HIS A 698 -37.90 2.98 8.53
N ALA A 699 -36.73 2.48 8.96
CA ALA A 699 -36.30 2.52 10.35
C ALA A 699 -35.97 3.94 10.82
N LEU A 700 -35.22 4.71 10.02
CA LEU A 700 -34.83 6.09 10.32
C LEU A 700 -36.04 7.02 10.48
N LYS A 701 -37.09 6.84 9.67
CA LYS A 701 -38.34 7.62 9.79
C LYS A 701 -39.07 7.42 11.12
N LYS A 702 -38.75 6.36 11.87
CA LYS A 702 -39.33 6.07 13.20
C LYS A 702 -38.48 6.60 14.36
N GLU A 703 -37.24 7.01 14.09
CA GLU A 703 -36.38 7.58 15.14
C GLU A 703 -36.91 8.97 15.53
N PRO A 704 -36.90 9.32 16.83
CA PRO A 704 -37.33 10.63 17.27
C PRO A 704 -36.39 11.72 16.73
N ALA A 705 -36.99 12.83 16.26
CA ALA A 705 -36.23 13.98 15.82
C ALA A 705 -35.43 14.58 17.00
N LYS A 706 -34.10 14.52 16.91
CA LYS A 706 -33.19 15.10 17.91
C LYS A 706 -32.67 16.48 17.54
N ARG A 707 -32.90 16.90 16.30
CA ARG A 707 -32.41 18.15 15.73
C ARG A 707 -33.51 18.75 14.86
N GLN A 708 -33.65 20.06 14.91
CA GLN A 708 -34.53 20.83 14.04
C GLN A 708 -33.68 21.91 13.38
N ALA A 709 -33.62 21.89 12.06
CA ALA A 709 -32.93 22.93 11.30
C ALA A 709 -33.81 24.18 11.22
N ASN A 710 -33.20 25.36 11.40
CA ASN A 710 -33.81 26.64 11.08
C ASN A 710 -32.97 27.31 9.99
N ILE A 711 -33.63 27.83 8.96
CA ILE A 711 -32.96 28.59 7.89
C ILE A 711 -33.10 30.07 8.26
N ILE A 712 -31.96 30.73 8.49
CA ILE A 712 -31.92 32.15 8.80
C ILE A 712 -31.66 32.90 7.50
N GLU A 713 -32.60 33.76 7.13
CA GLU A 713 -32.43 34.65 5.98
C GLU A 713 -31.45 35.77 6.35
N CYS A 714 -30.33 35.83 5.64
CA CYS A 714 -29.35 36.91 5.79
C CYS A 714 -29.56 37.92 4.67
N SER A 715 -30.39 38.93 4.91
CA SER A 715 -30.64 39.97 3.91
C SER A 715 -29.49 40.99 3.93
N VAL A 716 -28.93 41.28 2.76
CA VAL A 716 -27.87 42.29 2.58
C VAL A 716 -28.33 43.26 1.49
N SER A 717 -28.24 44.57 1.74
CA SER A 717 -28.67 45.61 0.79
C SER A 717 -27.80 45.60 -0.47
N LYS A 718 -28.42 45.37 -1.63
CA LYS A 718 -27.76 45.19 -2.95
C LYS A 718 -27.07 46.43 -3.53
N ASP A 719 -27.19 47.60 -2.90
CA ASP A 719 -26.72 48.89 -3.45
C ASP A 719 -25.26 49.25 -3.06
N SER A 720 -24.49 48.27 -2.60
CA SER A 720 -23.11 48.47 -2.15
C SER A 720 -22.11 47.97 -3.22
N SER A 721 -21.26 48.88 -3.71
CA SER A 721 -20.22 48.61 -4.71
C SER A 721 -19.12 47.68 -4.15
N ASP A 722 -18.22 47.16 -5.00
CA ASP A 722 -17.12 46.24 -4.61
C ASP A 722 -16.19 46.75 -3.46
N GLU A 723 -16.30 48.02 -3.04
CA GLU A 723 -15.63 48.59 -1.87
C GLU A 723 -16.23 48.14 -0.51
N ASP A 724 -17.41 47.49 -0.50
CA ASP A 724 -18.20 47.16 0.71
C ASP A 724 -18.15 45.68 1.15
N ARG A 725 -17.15 44.90 0.71
CA ARG A 725 -17.04 43.48 1.13
C ARG A 725 -16.96 43.29 2.65
N SER A 726 -16.32 44.23 3.36
CA SER A 726 -16.29 44.24 4.83
C SER A 726 -17.67 44.42 5.45
N THR A 727 -18.55 45.16 4.77
CA THR A 727 -19.88 45.54 5.23
C THR A 727 -20.85 44.37 5.11
N ILE A 728 -20.73 43.59 4.03
CA ILE A 728 -21.45 42.32 3.83
C ILE A 728 -20.99 41.27 4.86
N GLU A 729 -19.67 41.13 5.06
CA GLU A 729 -19.11 40.17 6.02
C GLU A 729 -19.57 40.46 7.46
N GLN A 730 -19.53 41.73 7.88
CA GLN A 730 -20.04 42.17 9.18
C GLN A 730 -21.55 41.91 9.33
N ALA A 731 -22.34 42.10 8.27
CA ALA A 731 -23.76 41.77 8.30
C ALA A 731 -23.95 40.26 8.57
N PHE A 732 -23.24 39.38 7.87
CA PHE A 732 -23.30 37.94 8.13
C PHE A 732 -22.88 37.58 9.55
N PHE A 733 -21.80 38.17 10.07
CA PHE A 733 -21.32 37.89 11.42
C PHE A 733 -22.33 38.31 12.49
N THR A 734 -23.02 39.44 12.26
CA THR A 734 -24.11 39.90 13.14
C THR A 734 -25.26 38.91 13.17
N HIS A 735 -25.69 38.39 12.00
CA HIS A 735 -26.75 37.37 11.93
C HIS A 735 -26.32 36.07 12.61
N ILE A 736 -25.07 35.65 12.46
CA ILE A 736 -24.53 34.46 13.15
C ILE A 736 -24.53 34.66 14.66
N GLN A 737 -24.08 35.82 15.15
CA GLN A 737 -24.09 36.15 16.58
C GLN A 737 -25.50 36.13 17.16
N GLN A 738 -26.45 36.77 16.47
CA GLN A 738 -27.86 36.77 16.88
C GLN A 738 -28.40 35.33 16.94
N ALA A 739 -28.11 34.51 15.93
CA ALA A 739 -28.49 33.10 15.92
C ALA A 739 -27.90 32.33 17.12
N ILE A 740 -26.64 32.57 17.49
CA ILE A 740 -26.01 31.93 18.64
C ILE A 740 -26.78 32.27 19.93
N VAL A 741 -27.11 33.54 20.14
CA VAL A 741 -27.85 34.00 21.32
C VAL A 741 -29.24 33.36 21.36
N GLU A 742 -29.99 33.44 20.26
CA GLU A 742 -31.31 32.80 20.15
C GLU A 742 -31.27 31.30 20.46
N LYS A 743 -30.22 30.60 20.01
CA LYS A 743 -30.03 29.17 20.30
C LYS A 743 -29.59 28.91 21.73
N HIS A 744 -28.81 29.79 22.36
CA HIS A 744 -28.48 29.68 23.77
C HIS A 744 -29.74 29.81 24.63
N ASP A 745 -30.56 30.81 24.36
CA ASP A 745 -31.81 31.06 25.09
C ASP A 745 -32.77 29.88 24.96
N ALA A 746 -32.88 29.30 23.76
CA ALA A 746 -33.72 28.13 23.51
C ALA A 746 -33.12 26.81 24.03
N HIS A 747 -31.79 26.69 24.13
CA HIS A 747 -31.09 25.43 24.37
C HIS A 747 -29.90 25.61 25.32
N HIS A 748 -30.18 25.69 26.62
CA HIS A 748 -29.17 25.73 27.68
C HIS A 748 -29.47 24.71 28.79
N LEU A 749 -28.45 24.46 29.62
CA LEU A 749 -28.55 23.77 30.89
C LEU A 749 -28.33 24.78 32.01
N ILE A 750 -29.03 24.62 33.13
CA ILE A 750 -28.79 25.42 34.32
C ILE A 750 -27.81 24.64 35.21
N ASP A 751 -26.64 25.22 35.45
CA ASP A 751 -25.67 24.65 36.40
C ASP A 751 -26.25 24.67 37.81
N GLN A 752 -26.29 23.51 38.48
CA GLN A 752 -26.97 23.40 39.77
C GLN A 752 -26.29 24.16 40.90
N VAL A 753 -24.98 24.41 40.80
CA VAL A 753 -24.20 25.09 41.85
C VAL A 753 -24.25 26.60 41.68
N SER A 754 -23.94 27.09 40.48
CA SER A 754 -23.86 28.52 40.19
C SER A 754 -25.16 29.15 39.71
N GLN A 755 -26.17 28.33 39.37
CA GLN A 755 -27.44 28.74 38.75
C GLN A 755 -27.28 29.47 37.41
N LYS A 756 -26.10 29.40 36.78
CA LYS A 756 -25.84 30.00 35.48
C LYS A 756 -26.37 29.13 34.35
N GLN A 757 -26.84 29.79 33.28
CA GLN A 757 -27.21 29.15 32.03
C GLN A 757 -25.94 28.86 31.22
N VAL A 758 -25.77 27.62 30.79
CA VAL A 758 -24.62 27.16 30.02
C VAL A 758 -25.12 26.40 28.80
N SER A 759 -24.64 26.78 27.62
CA SER A 759 -24.83 26.02 26.38
C SER A 759 -23.49 25.81 25.69
N PHE A 760 -23.44 24.80 24.83
CA PHE A 760 -22.29 24.53 23.98
C PHE A 760 -22.75 24.59 22.53
N GLY A 761 -22.30 25.62 21.80
CA GLY A 761 -22.60 25.83 20.39
C GLY A 761 -21.38 25.54 19.52
N VAL A 762 -21.63 25.20 18.26
CA VAL A 762 -20.60 25.08 17.23
C VAL A 762 -21.03 25.94 16.05
N VAL A 763 -20.19 26.90 15.66
CA VAL A 763 -20.33 27.59 14.38
C VAL A 763 -19.40 26.92 13.38
N ARG A 764 -19.97 26.38 12.31
CA ARG A 764 -19.21 25.80 11.21
C ARG A 764 -19.24 26.77 10.03
N VAL A 765 -18.06 27.22 9.62
CA VAL A 765 -17.86 28.05 8.42
C VAL A 765 -17.14 27.20 7.38
N ALA A 766 -17.46 27.40 6.10
CA ALA A 766 -16.91 26.58 5.02
C ALA A 766 -15.40 26.78 4.82
N ASN A 767 -14.91 28.01 5.04
CA ASN A 767 -13.54 28.41 4.74
C ASN A 767 -12.82 28.95 5.97
N ILE A 768 -11.50 28.79 6.00
CA ILE A 768 -10.65 29.25 7.11
C ILE A 768 -10.60 30.78 7.23
N PRO A 769 -10.38 31.58 6.16
CA PRO A 769 -10.27 33.03 6.32
C PRO A 769 -11.51 33.68 6.95
N PRO A 770 -12.76 33.37 6.52
CA PRO A 770 -13.96 33.89 7.19
C PRO A 770 -14.13 33.33 8.61
N CYS A 771 -13.66 32.12 8.90
CA CYS A 771 -13.67 31.58 10.26
C CYS A 771 -12.75 32.38 11.19
N ILE A 772 -11.57 32.80 10.71
CA ILE A 772 -10.64 33.63 11.47
C ILE A 772 -11.21 35.04 11.65
N ALA A 773 -11.83 35.61 10.61
CA ALA A 773 -12.43 36.93 10.70
C ALA A 773 -13.65 36.98 11.65
N LEU A 774 -14.37 35.86 11.80
CA LEU A 774 -15.51 35.73 12.72
C LEU A 774 -15.08 35.62 14.20
N THR A 775 -13.87 35.12 14.48
CA THR A 775 -13.34 34.90 15.85
C THR A 775 -12.52 36.07 16.34
#